data_AF-A0A0A1UG13-F1
#
_entry.id   AF-A0A0A1UG13-F1
#
_cell.length_a   1.000
_cell.length_b   1.000
_cell.length_c   1.000
_cell.angle_alpha   90.00
_cell.angle_beta   90.00
_cell.angle_gamma   90.00
#
_symmetry.space_group_name_H-M   'P 1'
#
loop_
_entity.id
_entity.type
_entity.pdbx_description
1 polymer ?
#
loop_
_entity_poly.entity_id
_entity_poly.type
_entity_poly.pdbx_seq_one_letter_code
_entity_poly.pdbx_strand_id
1 'polypeptide(L)'
;MNNEVPSVGNLVLVSSSDIPRTRRFRKKNWKCTYPHCTDPPKTKYNVTSHIWDSHLRTEIGKPGNNPHNLVLTTFKDSPQKEIIKQLCEPYMVKLVDKITPKTKPKPDNFPFAFEQNTSDQNSDINHIHTNSSSNSVIGFDHSNEMNNEYAIQMEPQIPPNSPLDRPKCPQHTQITRMQQNVQQQMQQNFENATRQNVLPQPPHPIPEVEMSQQQTGHYSFEDFVKIEKINENLRQLHVLGEVFAENGFLVRSDARAKTDIEEIHSALSGVLSLDGVSYAYKNNPTDKKYGFVAQEIESIYPDLVKRDRDGNMSVDYIGVIPILVEALKEINRNAEGMKNDQELTGVSLRVDSAINRLEKLLFEADCKNLQKEESSKFEQWKSKTMHIFGPVSFLIFACLFSSILSIILPIVFPSMYFLMCASVVLSVTLWIFVFINRKEAVKFLMSKRAFFPLKQNRNFKWTMSQYITWYITFSLFFTMVIFSILIGSNVFLAFVVYIIAAMAVLVVCYFVNKGGSRFGIPYQYSLIVLLVFQACAIGSLVLCTIYQRKKDFGDESKYVIHITENVEVTQVEMPKVSWNCFSPSITTEPDLPAGLHFETSQRLFSLPVPVLAGKPTGGFSDSEVKVSLECNGIVLLDFPTLYFKSCALNSDPGVCSLNSCGYCRASTQQQSFCGICGSYFDQQCKNVSGLVSNC
;
A
#
# COMPACT_ATOMS: atom_id res chain seq x y z
N MET A 1 47.54 -28.61 -49.13
CA MET A 1 47.81 -27.54 -48.14
C MET A 1 46.81 -27.71 -47.02
N ASN A 2 47.23 -28.45 -46.00
CA ASN A 2 46.46 -28.68 -44.79
C ASN A 2 46.67 -27.50 -43.84
N ASN A 3 45.60 -27.07 -43.17
CA ASN A 3 45.59 -26.93 -41.72
C ASN A 3 44.13 -26.78 -41.27
N GLU A 4 43.56 -27.90 -40.85
CA GLU A 4 42.51 -27.92 -39.84
C GLU A 4 43.07 -27.28 -38.56
N VAL A 5 42.32 -26.35 -37.97
CA VAL A 5 42.54 -25.88 -36.59
C VAL A 5 41.27 -26.18 -35.81
N PRO A 6 41.32 -26.88 -34.66
CA PRO A 6 40.15 -27.26 -33.91
C PRO A 6 39.52 -26.06 -33.20
N SER A 7 38.19 -26.12 -33.10
CA SER A 7 37.30 -25.16 -32.44
C SER A 7 37.55 -25.02 -30.94
N VAL A 8 38.08 -23.87 -30.51
CA VAL A 8 37.84 -23.29 -29.18
C VAL A 8 37.67 -21.77 -29.31
N GLY A 9 36.40 -21.32 -29.28
CA GLY A 9 36.01 -19.93 -28.99
C GLY A 9 35.61 -19.07 -30.19
N ASN A 10 34.31 -18.84 -30.38
CA ASN A 10 33.70 -17.83 -31.28
C ASN A 10 34.03 -16.39 -30.84
N LEU A 11 35.32 -16.03 -30.78
CA LEU A 11 35.84 -14.77 -30.27
C LEU A 11 36.80 -14.16 -31.29
N VAL A 12 36.54 -12.92 -31.70
CA VAL A 12 37.43 -12.16 -32.60
C VAL A 12 37.87 -10.88 -31.90
N LEU A 13 39.18 -10.68 -31.83
CA LEU A 13 39.79 -9.50 -31.20
C LEU A 13 39.83 -8.32 -32.17
N VAL A 14 39.17 -7.21 -31.81
CA VAL A 14 39.00 -6.01 -32.66
C VAL A 14 39.35 -4.73 -31.87
N SER A 15 39.70 -3.65 -32.55
CA SER A 15 39.87 -2.32 -31.93
C SER A 15 38.57 -1.83 -31.30
N SER A 16 38.65 -1.13 -30.17
CA SER A 16 37.48 -0.56 -29.48
C SER A 16 36.70 0.46 -30.31
N SER A 17 37.31 1.04 -31.36
CA SER A 17 36.62 1.91 -32.34
C SER A 17 35.57 1.16 -33.16
N ASP A 18 35.73 -0.16 -33.30
CA ASP A 18 34.97 -0.97 -34.26
C ASP A 18 33.77 -1.69 -33.60
N ILE A 19 33.56 -1.48 -32.29
CA ILE A 19 32.41 -1.99 -31.54
C ILE A 19 31.41 -0.84 -31.31
N PRO A 20 30.42 -0.64 -32.20
CA PRO A 20 29.46 0.43 -32.05
C PRO A 20 28.60 0.24 -30.78
N ARG A 21 28.15 1.35 -30.19
CA ARG A 21 27.26 1.35 -29.02
C ARG A 21 25.86 1.87 -29.39
N THR A 22 24.85 1.45 -28.65
CA THR A 22 23.50 2.05 -28.77
C THR A 22 23.43 3.39 -28.04
N ARG A 23 22.38 4.19 -28.29
CA ARG A 23 22.08 5.42 -27.52
C ARG A 23 21.93 5.19 -26.01
N ARG A 24 21.69 3.95 -25.57
CA ARG A 24 21.63 3.52 -24.15
C ARG A 24 22.88 2.75 -23.70
N PHE A 25 24.04 3.00 -24.32
CA PHE A 25 25.33 2.41 -23.96
C PHE A 25 25.47 0.87 -24.08
N ARG A 26 24.55 0.15 -24.73
CA ARG A 26 24.67 -1.31 -24.94
C ARG A 26 25.68 -1.60 -26.06
N LYS A 27 26.68 -2.46 -25.80
CA LYS A 27 27.69 -2.90 -26.78
C LYS A 27 27.03 -3.72 -27.91
N LYS A 28 27.34 -3.39 -29.17
CA LYS A 28 26.97 -4.20 -30.34
C LYS A 28 28.14 -5.09 -30.75
N ASN A 29 28.45 -6.06 -29.92
CA ASN A 29 29.66 -6.87 -30.04
C ASN A 29 29.41 -8.29 -30.57
N TRP A 30 28.33 -8.51 -31.30
CA TRP A 30 28.05 -9.78 -31.98
C TRP A 30 27.95 -9.55 -33.48
N LYS A 31 28.50 -10.47 -34.28
CA LYS A 31 28.48 -10.41 -35.75
C LYS A 31 27.97 -11.74 -36.33
N CYS A 32 27.22 -11.64 -37.42
CA CYS A 32 26.78 -12.78 -38.22
C CYS A 32 27.94 -13.28 -39.09
N THR A 33 28.18 -14.59 -39.11
CA THR A 33 29.21 -15.25 -39.94
C THR A 33 28.61 -16.15 -41.03
N TYR A 34 27.31 -16.04 -41.29
CA TYR A 34 26.65 -16.76 -42.38
C TYR A 34 27.30 -16.40 -43.73
N PRO A 35 27.54 -17.36 -44.65
CA PRO A 35 28.22 -17.10 -45.92
C PRO A 35 27.64 -15.90 -46.67
N HIS A 36 28.50 -15.02 -47.17
CA HIS A 36 28.14 -13.80 -47.92
C HIS A 36 27.31 -12.75 -47.15
N CYS A 37 27.15 -12.88 -45.84
CA CYS A 37 26.49 -11.85 -45.03
C CYS A 37 27.43 -10.68 -44.70
N THR A 38 27.00 -9.44 -45.00
CA THR A 38 27.75 -8.20 -44.76
C THR A 38 27.16 -7.31 -43.65
N ASP A 39 26.20 -7.84 -42.88
CA ASP A 39 25.44 -7.08 -41.89
C ASP A 39 26.35 -6.58 -40.72
N PRO A 40 26.26 -5.30 -40.30
CA PRO A 40 27.09 -4.76 -39.22
C PRO A 40 26.87 -5.44 -37.87
N PRO A 41 27.85 -5.34 -36.95
CA PRO A 41 27.72 -5.88 -35.59
C PRO A 41 26.49 -5.34 -34.84
N LYS A 42 25.78 -6.22 -34.13
CA LYS A 42 24.59 -5.89 -33.33
C LYS A 42 24.69 -6.48 -31.92
N THR A 43 23.62 -6.31 -31.15
CA THR A 43 23.42 -7.00 -29.88
C THR A 43 23.17 -8.49 -30.12
N LYS A 44 23.42 -9.35 -29.12
CA LYS A 44 23.22 -10.81 -29.24
C LYS A 44 21.84 -11.16 -29.80
N TYR A 45 20.78 -10.58 -29.22
CA TYR A 45 19.39 -10.78 -29.66
C TYR A 45 19.17 -10.39 -31.13
N ASN A 46 19.67 -9.23 -31.56
CA ASN A 46 19.44 -8.73 -32.92
C ASN A 46 20.24 -9.51 -33.97
N VAL A 47 21.41 -10.06 -33.59
CA VAL A 47 22.15 -10.96 -34.48
C VAL A 47 21.42 -12.29 -34.61
N THR A 48 20.91 -12.86 -33.52
CA THR A 48 20.09 -14.07 -33.56
C THR A 48 18.85 -13.88 -34.42
N SER A 49 18.12 -12.77 -34.25
CA SER A 49 16.94 -12.47 -35.08
C SER A 49 17.30 -12.33 -36.55
N HIS A 50 18.41 -11.66 -36.88
CA HIS A 50 18.87 -11.54 -38.25
C HIS A 50 19.26 -12.89 -38.86
N ILE A 51 20.02 -13.73 -38.14
CA ILE A 51 20.43 -15.05 -38.63
C ILE A 51 19.21 -15.93 -38.91
N TRP A 52 18.26 -15.97 -37.98
CA TRP A 52 17.02 -16.71 -38.19
C TRP A 52 16.23 -16.12 -39.35
N ASP A 53 15.89 -14.83 -39.30
CA ASP A 53 14.93 -14.25 -40.23
C ASP A 53 15.48 -14.10 -41.66
N SER A 54 16.79 -13.89 -41.81
CA SER A 54 17.41 -13.60 -43.11
C SER A 54 18.09 -14.81 -43.75
N HIS A 55 18.50 -15.81 -42.98
CA HIS A 55 19.31 -16.93 -43.50
C HIS A 55 18.68 -18.29 -43.20
N LEU A 56 18.47 -18.62 -41.92
CA LEU A 56 18.10 -19.99 -41.54
C LEU A 56 16.62 -20.32 -41.76
N ARG A 57 15.69 -19.37 -41.58
CA ARG A 57 14.25 -19.65 -41.67
C ARG A 57 13.85 -20.19 -43.04
N THR A 58 14.37 -19.62 -44.12
CA THR A 58 14.06 -20.06 -45.49
C THR A 58 14.74 -21.39 -45.83
N GLU A 59 15.95 -21.62 -45.33
CA GLU A 59 16.70 -22.88 -45.55
C GLU A 59 16.08 -24.07 -44.80
N ILE A 60 15.63 -23.84 -43.56
CA ILE A 60 14.92 -24.83 -42.73
C ILE A 60 13.49 -25.05 -43.26
N GLY A 61 12.91 -24.05 -43.92
CA GLY A 61 11.61 -24.15 -44.58
C GLY A 61 11.62 -24.95 -45.88
N LYS A 62 12.78 -25.40 -46.38
CA LYS A 62 12.87 -26.31 -47.53
C LYS A 62 12.40 -27.72 -47.12
N PRO A 63 11.74 -28.47 -48.02
CA PRO A 63 11.25 -29.82 -47.71
C PRO A 63 12.40 -30.72 -47.23
N GLY A 64 12.17 -31.46 -46.14
CA GLY A 64 13.15 -32.36 -45.51
C GLY A 64 14.10 -31.70 -44.48
N ASN A 65 14.22 -30.37 -44.46
CA ASN A 65 15.22 -29.66 -43.63
C ASN A 65 14.69 -29.11 -42.30
N ASN A 66 13.50 -29.53 -41.84
CA ASN A 66 12.91 -29.11 -40.56
C ASN A 66 12.88 -30.24 -39.52
N PRO A 67 14.04 -30.62 -38.93
CA PRO A 67 14.16 -31.78 -38.03
C PRO A 67 13.43 -31.63 -36.69
N HIS A 68 12.95 -30.42 -36.35
CA HIS A 68 12.34 -30.11 -35.06
C HIS A 68 10.88 -29.63 -35.17
N ASN A 69 10.25 -29.78 -36.34
CA ASN A 69 8.91 -29.25 -36.61
C ASN A 69 8.77 -27.79 -36.16
N LEU A 70 9.78 -26.97 -36.48
CA LEU A 70 9.83 -25.57 -36.07
C LEU A 70 8.74 -24.77 -36.77
N VAL A 71 8.05 -23.94 -36.00
CA VAL A 71 7.07 -22.98 -36.54
C VAL A 71 7.82 -21.87 -37.28
N LEU A 72 7.65 -21.79 -38.60
CA LEU A 72 8.36 -20.89 -39.51
C LEU A 72 7.85 -19.43 -39.45
N THR A 73 7.91 -18.82 -38.27
CA THR A 73 7.55 -17.42 -38.02
C THR A 73 8.78 -16.53 -37.85
N THR A 74 8.58 -15.22 -37.63
CA THR A 74 9.67 -14.35 -37.20
C THR A 74 10.25 -14.76 -35.87
N PHE A 75 11.56 -14.52 -35.68
CA PHE A 75 12.21 -14.81 -34.41
C PHE A 75 11.50 -14.11 -33.24
N LYS A 76 10.89 -12.95 -33.50
CA LYS A 76 10.13 -12.20 -32.52
C LYS A 76 8.87 -12.95 -32.07
N ASP A 77 8.16 -13.55 -33.02
CA ASP A 77 6.83 -14.13 -32.84
C ASP A 77 6.87 -15.65 -32.62
N SER A 78 8.03 -16.28 -32.82
CA SER A 78 8.19 -17.73 -32.65
C SER A 78 8.06 -18.15 -31.17
N PRO A 79 7.29 -19.22 -30.87
CA PRO A 79 7.21 -19.79 -29.52
C PRO A 79 8.48 -20.58 -29.13
N GLN A 80 9.27 -21.05 -30.11
CA GLN A 80 10.41 -21.96 -29.93
C GLN A 80 11.77 -21.23 -29.95
N LYS A 81 11.91 -20.14 -29.18
CA LYS A 81 13.09 -19.24 -29.24
C LYS A 81 14.41 -19.88 -28.81
N GLU A 82 14.40 -20.85 -27.90
CA GLU A 82 15.63 -21.48 -27.40
C GLU A 82 16.25 -22.43 -28.44
N ILE A 83 15.43 -23.21 -29.13
CA ILE A 83 15.88 -24.08 -30.23
C ILE A 83 16.45 -23.22 -31.36
N ILE A 84 15.76 -22.12 -31.71
CA ILE A 84 16.25 -21.18 -32.73
C ILE A 84 17.61 -20.56 -32.34
N LYS A 85 17.80 -20.19 -31.07
CA LYS A 85 19.09 -19.64 -30.59
C LYS A 85 20.22 -20.64 -30.75
N GLN A 86 19.99 -21.92 -30.44
CA GLN A 86 20.98 -22.99 -30.59
C GLN A 86 21.35 -23.18 -32.06
N LEU A 87 20.36 -23.18 -32.96
CA LEU A 87 20.60 -23.27 -34.41
C LEU A 87 21.38 -22.07 -34.97
N CYS A 88 21.21 -20.89 -34.39
CA CYS A 88 21.92 -19.68 -34.80
C CYS A 88 23.36 -19.60 -34.25
N GLU A 89 23.65 -20.23 -33.12
CA GLU A 89 24.91 -20.10 -32.38
C GLU A 89 26.19 -20.40 -33.20
N PRO A 90 26.22 -21.41 -34.10
CA PRO A 90 27.36 -21.67 -34.98
C PRO A 90 27.68 -20.51 -35.93
N TYR A 91 26.68 -19.68 -36.28
CA TYR A 91 26.81 -18.55 -37.21
C TYR A 91 27.00 -17.21 -36.49
N MET A 92 27.37 -17.25 -35.21
CA MET A 92 27.55 -16.08 -34.36
C MET A 92 28.97 -15.99 -33.83
N VAL A 93 29.59 -14.81 -34.00
CA VAL A 93 30.90 -14.50 -33.42
C VAL A 93 30.81 -13.28 -32.51
N LYS A 94 31.48 -13.35 -31.36
CA LYS A 94 31.59 -12.24 -30.40
C LYS A 94 32.88 -11.46 -30.64
N LEU A 95 32.76 -10.15 -30.81
CA LEU A 95 33.87 -9.22 -30.92
C LEU A 95 34.34 -8.79 -29.52
N VAL A 96 35.65 -8.86 -29.27
CA VAL A 96 36.27 -8.50 -27.99
C VAL A 96 37.38 -7.48 -28.23
N ASP A 97 37.51 -6.51 -27.33
CA ASP A 97 38.49 -5.42 -27.45
C ASP A 97 39.94 -5.94 -27.39
N LYS A 98 40.81 -5.52 -28.33
CA LYS A 98 42.27 -5.68 -28.21
C LYS A 98 42.81 -4.73 -27.14
N ILE A 99 43.25 -5.25 -26.01
CA ILE A 99 43.96 -4.47 -24.99
C ILE A 99 45.31 -4.06 -25.58
N THR A 100 45.50 -2.77 -25.86
CA THR A 100 46.81 -2.19 -26.19
C THR A 100 47.40 -1.55 -24.92
N PRO A 101 48.67 -1.80 -24.58
CA PRO A 101 49.28 -1.22 -23.39
C PRO A 101 49.53 0.28 -23.62
N LYS A 102 48.78 1.15 -22.93
CA LYS A 102 49.06 2.59 -22.88
C LYS A 102 49.78 2.95 -21.59
N THR A 103 50.87 3.68 -21.78
CA THR A 103 51.71 4.39 -20.82
C THR A 103 50.89 5.20 -19.81
N LYS A 104 51.25 5.10 -18.52
CA LYS A 104 50.59 5.76 -17.37
C LYS A 104 50.69 7.30 -17.44
N PRO A 105 49.62 8.06 -17.19
CA PRO A 105 49.67 9.33 -16.48
C PRO A 105 49.48 9.10 -14.97
N LYS A 106 50.11 9.96 -14.14
CA LYS A 106 50.06 9.95 -12.67
C LYS A 106 48.69 10.39 -12.11
N PRO A 107 48.41 10.08 -10.82
CA PRO A 107 47.06 9.87 -10.30
C PRO A 107 46.50 11.14 -9.62
N ASP A 108 45.18 11.33 -9.71
CA ASP A 108 44.42 12.09 -8.72
C ASP A 108 43.02 11.46 -8.53
N ASN A 109 42.69 11.27 -7.25
CA ASN A 109 41.37 11.11 -6.62
C ASN A 109 40.48 9.89 -6.93
N PHE A 110 40.62 8.88 -6.03
CA PHE A 110 39.59 8.09 -5.31
C PHE A 110 38.55 7.25 -6.12
N PRO A 111 37.84 6.28 -5.50
CA PRO A 111 38.23 5.27 -4.49
C PRO A 111 37.91 3.82 -4.94
N PHE A 112 38.70 2.87 -4.44
CA PHE A 112 38.36 1.46 -4.17
C PHE A 112 37.72 0.59 -5.28
N ALA A 113 38.57 -0.15 -6.00
CA ALA A 113 38.29 -1.53 -6.36
C ALA A 113 39.25 -2.44 -5.57
N PHE A 114 38.67 -3.38 -4.84
CA PHE A 114 39.36 -4.54 -4.27
C PHE A 114 39.87 -5.42 -5.41
N GLU A 115 41.11 -5.93 -5.29
CA GLU A 115 41.38 -7.29 -5.71
C GLU A 115 42.53 -7.91 -4.93
N GLN A 116 42.35 -9.21 -4.73
CA GLN A 116 43.10 -10.12 -3.89
C GLN A 116 44.49 -10.40 -4.48
N ASN A 117 45.46 -10.78 -3.63
CA ASN A 117 45.95 -12.16 -3.61
C ASN A 117 47.27 -12.36 -2.87
N THR A 118 47.31 -13.53 -2.21
CA THR A 118 48.47 -14.43 -2.02
C THR A 118 49.60 -13.97 -1.10
N SER A 119 50.22 -14.84 -0.31
CA SER A 119 50.05 -16.25 0.01
C SER A 119 50.95 -16.53 1.22
N ASP A 120 50.78 -17.71 1.81
CA ASP A 120 51.75 -18.41 2.64
C ASP A 120 51.97 -17.90 4.08
N GLN A 121 51.60 -18.72 5.06
CA GLN A 121 52.58 -19.58 5.72
C GLN A 121 51.93 -20.64 6.62
N ASN A 122 52.54 -21.83 6.51
CA ASN A 122 52.49 -23.04 7.34
C ASN A 122 52.00 -22.91 8.80
N SER A 123 51.24 -23.92 9.23
CA SER A 123 51.60 -24.72 10.41
C SER A 123 50.86 -26.07 10.43
N ASP A 124 51.66 -27.13 10.35
CA ASP A 124 51.61 -28.40 11.07
C ASP A 124 50.27 -29.07 11.49
N ILE A 125 50.08 -30.27 10.89
CA ILE A 125 49.97 -31.60 11.54
C ILE A 125 48.90 -31.79 12.65
N ASN A 126 47.78 -32.44 12.28
CA ASN A 126 47.36 -33.81 12.66
C ASN A 126 45.83 -34.00 12.76
N HIS A 127 45.28 -34.69 11.75
CA HIS A 127 44.43 -35.88 11.80
C HIS A 127 43.22 -36.02 12.76
N ILE A 128 42.08 -36.31 12.11
CA ILE A 128 41.06 -37.35 12.39
C ILE A 128 39.69 -36.91 12.99
N HIS A 129 38.72 -36.90 12.06
CA HIS A 129 37.36 -37.46 12.09
C HIS A 129 36.18 -36.85 12.88
N THR A 130 35.08 -36.81 12.11
CA THR A 130 33.65 -37.05 12.44
C THR A 130 32.77 -35.96 13.04
N ASN A 131 31.79 -35.59 12.19
CA ASN A 131 30.35 -35.44 12.42
C ASN A 131 29.79 -34.53 13.53
N SER A 132 28.89 -33.68 13.02
CA SER A 132 27.60 -33.24 13.58
C SER A 132 27.58 -32.26 14.76
N SER A 133 27.17 -31.03 14.40
CA SER A 133 26.17 -30.16 15.06
C SER A 133 26.30 -29.83 16.55
N SER A 134 26.47 -28.55 16.88
CA SER A 134 25.44 -27.70 17.51
C SER A 134 25.98 -26.35 18.04
N ASN A 135 25.20 -25.29 17.80
CA ASN A 135 24.93 -24.09 18.61
C ASN A 135 26.04 -23.24 19.28
N SER A 136 26.08 -21.96 18.89
CA SER A 136 25.96 -20.74 19.74
C SER A 136 26.32 -19.51 18.85
N VAL A 137 25.61 -18.38 18.76
CA VAL A 137 25.02 -17.44 19.74
C VAL A 137 26.08 -16.52 20.41
N ILE A 138 25.99 -15.23 20.03
CA ILE A 138 26.37 -13.97 20.72
C ILE A 138 27.83 -13.48 20.68
N GLY A 139 27.97 -12.16 20.43
CA GLY A 139 28.95 -11.29 21.09
C GLY A 139 29.80 -10.48 20.11
N PHE A 140 29.60 -9.17 19.92
CA PHE A 140 29.92 -8.02 20.79
C PHE A 140 31.41 -7.60 20.82
N ASP A 141 31.59 -6.29 20.62
CA ASP A 141 32.56 -5.34 21.19
C ASP A 141 34.08 -5.51 21.02
N HIS A 142 34.72 -4.42 20.58
CA HIS A 142 35.51 -3.48 21.41
C HIS A 142 36.36 -2.59 20.47
N SER A 143 36.07 -1.29 20.33
CA SER A 143 36.48 -0.14 21.16
C SER A 143 37.97 0.25 21.08
N ASN A 144 38.18 1.44 20.52
CA ASN A 144 39.12 2.52 20.90
C ASN A 144 40.44 2.19 21.59
N GLU A 145 41.53 2.74 21.03
CA GLU A 145 42.68 3.21 21.79
C GLU A 145 42.57 4.70 22.10
N MET A 146 42.92 4.99 23.36
CA MET A 146 42.97 6.29 24.04
C MET A 146 44.11 7.17 23.53
N ASN A 147 44.00 8.47 23.78
CA ASN A 147 45.14 9.24 24.31
C ASN A 147 44.70 10.16 25.46
N ASN A 148 45.54 10.15 26.49
CA ASN A 148 45.46 10.75 27.82
C ASN A 148 45.51 12.29 27.82
N GLU A 149 45.10 12.92 28.94
CA GLU A 149 46.00 13.63 29.88
C GLU A 149 45.31 13.98 31.22
N TYR A 150 45.92 13.51 32.33
CA TYR A 150 46.12 14.04 33.72
C TYR A 150 45.09 14.99 34.40
N ALA A 151 44.79 15.00 35.71
CA ALA A 151 45.25 14.26 36.91
C ALA A 151 44.30 14.47 38.13
N ILE A 152 44.01 13.39 38.85
CA ILE A 152 44.03 13.11 40.31
C ILE A 152 43.69 14.23 41.34
N GLN A 153 42.67 14.01 42.20
CA GLN A 153 42.85 13.76 43.65
C GLN A 153 41.56 13.40 44.43
N MET A 154 41.59 12.17 44.97
CA MET A 154 41.18 11.66 46.30
C MET A 154 39.74 11.80 46.84
N GLU A 155 39.19 10.63 47.15
CA GLU A 155 37.94 10.25 47.83
C GLU A 155 37.94 10.62 49.34
N PRO A 156 36.77 10.64 50.04
CA PRO A 156 36.30 9.39 50.66
C PRO A 156 34.77 9.15 50.67
N GLN A 157 34.44 7.85 50.63
CA GLN A 157 33.12 7.22 50.74
C GLN A 157 32.47 7.33 52.13
N ILE A 158 31.14 7.49 52.17
CA ILE A 158 30.24 7.02 53.26
C ILE A 158 28.93 6.51 52.60
N PRO A 159 28.28 5.42 53.09
CA PRO A 159 27.50 4.48 52.26
C PRO A 159 25.95 4.67 52.41
N PRO A 160 25.08 3.79 51.87
CA PRO A 160 23.93 4.16 51.04
C PRO A 160 22.62 4.34 51.83
N ASN A 161 21.75 5.27 51.40
CA ASN A 161 20.32 5.19 51.71
C ASN A 161 19.51 5.04 50.41
N SER A 162 18.79 3.91 50.36
CA SER A 162 17.95 3.43 49.27
C SER A 162 16.87 4.44 48.80
N PRO A 163 16.62 4.62 47.49
CA PRO A 163 15.41 5.28 47.03
C PRO A 163 14.27 4.27 46.92
N LEU A 164 13.16 4.53 47.62
CA LEU A 164 11.88 3.84 47.44
C LEU A 164 11.41 3.91 45.98
N ASP A 165 11.05 2.74 45.43
CA ASP A 165 10.36 2.57 44.16
C ASP A 165 9.09 3.42 44.09
N ARG A 166 8.98 4.27 43.05
CA ARG A 166 7.70 4.88 42.64
C ARG A 166 7.05 4.02 41.53
N PRO A 167 5.74 3.74 41.59
CA PRO A 167 5.05 3.02 40.53
C PRO A 167 4.95 3.87 39.25
N LYS A 168 5.33 3.30 38.11
CA LYS A 168 5.24 3.92 36.78
C LYS A 168 3.87 3.62 36.12
N CYS A 169 3.19 4.66 35.65
CA CYS A 169 2.13 4.51 34.64
C CYS A 169 2.78 4.25 33.25
N PRO A 170 2.08 3.58 32.31
CA PRO A 170 2.64 3.24 30.98
C PRO A 170 3.00 4.51 30.19
N GLN A 171 4.25 4.62 29.74
CA GLN A 171 4.78 5.83 29.09
C GLN A 171 4.56 5.85 27.57
N HIS A 172 4.13 7.01 27.07
CA HIS A 172 4.43 7.48 25.71
C HIS A 172 5.62 8.46 25.80
N THR A 173 6.72 8.16 25.12
CA THR A 173 8.09 8.68 25.34
C THR A 173 8.37 10.09 24.78
N GLN A 174 7.40 11.00 24.70
CA GLN A 174 7.62 12.31 24.05
C GLN A 174 7.57 13.54 24.97
N ILE A 175 7.04 13.45 26.20
CA ILE A 175 6.89 14.62 27.08
C ILE A 175 8.18 14.93 27.87
N THR A 176 9.08 13.95 28.04
CA THR A 176 10.25 14.09 28.93
C THR A 176 11.34 15.03 28.39
N ARG A 177 11.44 15.23 27.06
CA ARG A 177 12.45 16.14 26.47
C ARG A 177 12.10 17.61 26.61
N MET A 178 10.81 17.96 26.66
CA MET A 178 10.39 19.36 26.72
C MET A 178 10.54 19.92 28.14
N GLN A 179 10.28 19.10 29.17
CA GLN A 179 10.48 19.49 30.58
C GLN A 179 11.96 19.61 30.97
N GLN A 180 12.84 18.75 30.45
CA GLN A 180 14.28 18.85 30.70
C GLN A 180 14.90 20.12 30.09
N ASN A 181 14.44 20.53 28.90
CA ASN A 181 14.92 21.75 28.27
C ASN A 181 14.49 23.01 29.02
N VAL A 182 13.29 23.03 29.60
CA VAL A 182 12.80 24.18 30.38
C VAL A 182 13.52 24.32 31.73
N GLN A 183 13.84 23.21 32.40
CA GLN A 183 14.64 23.25 33.63
C GLN A 183 16.10 23.69 33.37
N GLN A 184 16.73 23.23 32.29
CA GLN A 184 18.07 23.70 31.92
C GLN A 184 18.10 25.19 31.56
N GLN A 185 17.06 25.70 30.90
CA GLN A 185 16.96 27.10 30.51
C GLN A 185 16.71 28.02 31.72
N MET A 186 15.95 27.56 32.72
CA MET A 186 15.77 28.30 33.99
C MET A 186 17.05 28.39 34.82
N GLN A 187 17.87 27.33 34.81
CA GLN A 187 19.11 27.28 35.57
C GLN A 187 20.20 28.18 34.94
N GLN A 188 20.28 28.22 33.60
CA GLN A 188 21.15 29.17 32.88
C GLN A 188 20.73 30.63 33.06
N ASN A 189 19.44 30.92 33.14
CA ASN A 189 18.95 32.28 33.38
C ASN A 189 19.24 32.77 34.80
N PHE A 190 19.28 31.86 35.78
CA PHE A 190 19.60 32.20 37.17
C PHE A 190 21.10 32.49 37.36
N GLU A 191 21.98 31.73 36.69
CA GLU A 191 23.44 31.98 36.70
C GLU A 191 23.85 33.27 35.97
N ASN A 192 23.12 33.65 34.92
CA ASN A 192 23.37 34.90 34.18
C ASN A 192 22.92 36.14 34.97
N ALA A 193 21.89 36.03 35.82
CA ALA A 193 21.38 37.14 36.62
C ALA A 193 22.30 37.51 37.81
N THR A 194 23.22 36.62 38.22
CA THR A 194 24.12 36.87 39.35
C THR A 194 25.44 37.55 38.99
N ARG A 195 25.70 37.84 37.69
CA ARG A 195 27.03 38.26 37.21
C ARG A 195 27.19 39.69 36.68
N GLN A 196 26.23 40.61 36.86
CA GLN A 196 26.40 41.99 36.39
C GLN A 196 25.98 43.04 37.43
N ASN A 197 26.96 43.47 38.23
CA ASN A 197 27.07 44.85 38.72
C ASN A 197 27.94 45.62 37.72
N VAL A 198 27.45 46.69 37.06
CA VAL A 198 28.18 47.95 36.72
C VAL A 198 27.18 48.97 36.12
N LEU A 199 27.40 50.25 36.51
CA LEU A 199 26.78 51.57 36.28
C LEU A 199 25.97 51.90 34.98
N PRO A 200 25.13 52.97 35.02
CA PRO A 200 24.25 53.40 33.93
C PRO A 200 24.89 54.41 32.94
N GLN A 201 24.42 54.38 31.69
CA GLN A 201 24.69 55.39 30.64
C GLN A 201 23.39 55.83 29.92
N PRO A 202 23.35 57.03 29.30
CA PRO A 202 22.13 57.84 29.10
C PRO A 202 21.36 57.55 27.79
N PRO A 203 20.14 58.10 27.59
CA PRO A 203 19.20 57.63 26.57
C PRO A 203 19.47 58.26 25.19
N HIS A 204 19.35 57.45 24.14
CA HIS A 204 19.29 57.90 22.75
C HIS A 204 17.89 57.71 22.14
N PRO A 205 17.51 58.52 21.13
CA PRO A 205 16.12 58.83 20.82
C PRO A 205 15.48 57.87 19.79
N ILE A 206 14.15 57.82 19.87
CA ILE A 206 13.21 57.08 19.02
C ILE A 206 13.17 57.68 17.60
N PRO A 207 13.17 56.87 16.51
CA PRO A 207 12.72 57.33 15.20
C PRO A 207 11.24 57.00 14.96
N GLU A 208 10.53 58.01 14.44
CA GLU A 208 9.15 58.00 13.96
C GLU A 208 8.91 56.95 12.86
N VAL A 209 7.73 56.32 12.90
CA VAL A 209 7.22 55.45 11.83
C VAL A 209 6.31 56.28 10.93
N GLU A 210 6.75 56.52 9.71
CA GLU A 210 5.89 57.02 8.63
C GLU A 210 5.06 55.89 8.00
N MET A 211 3.86 56.29 7.63
CA MET A 211 2.75 55.49 7.15
C MET A 211 2.82 55.32 5.62
N SER A 212 2.80 54.09 5.12
CA SER A 212 2.48 53.80 3.71
C SER A 212 1.41 52.72 3.62
N GLN A 213 0.23 53.11 3.14
CA GLN A 213 -0.87 52.24 2.75
C GLN A 213 -0.53 51.53 1.43
N GLN A 214 -0.77 50.21 1.34
CA GLN A 214 -1.48 49.58 0.22
C GLN A 214 -1.82 48.10 0.52
N GLN A 215 -3.09 47.76 0.26
CA GLN A 215 -3.77 46.46 0.35
C GLN A 215 -3.25 45.49 -0.74
N THR A 216 -3.42 44.16 -0.74
CA THR A 216 -4.63 43.31 -0.57
C THR A 216 -4.23 41.82 -0.45
N GLY A 217 -4.99 40.98 0.27
CA GLY A 217 -4.89 39.52 0.10
C GLY A 217 -5.52 38.57 1.15
N HIS A 218 -6.82 38.69 1.41
CA HIS A 218 -7.77 37.65 1.84
C HIS A 218 -7.34 36.53 2.82
N TYR A 219 -7.71 36.68 4.10
CA TYR A 219 -8.14 35.56 4.95
C TYR A 219 -9.53 35.89 5.52
N SER A 220 -10.53 35.07 5.17
CA SER A 220 -11.90 35.19 5.66
C SER A 220 -12.11 34.14 6.75
N PHE A 221 -11.94 34.53 8.01
CA PHE A 221 -12.78 33.98 9.08
C PHE A 221 -14.02 34.87 9.10
N GLU A 222 -15.21 34.27 8.95
CA GLU A 222 -16.48 34.96 9.14
C GLU A 222 -16.63 35.33 10.63
N ASP A 223 -16.02 36.44 11.04
CA ASP A 223 -16.34 37.06 12.32
C ASP A 223 -17.66 37.83 12.17
N PHE A 224 -18.69 37.16 12.68
CA PHE A 224 -20.01 37.65 13.01
C PHE A 224 -19.89 38.91 13.89
N VAL A 225 -19.99 40.09 13.27
CA VAL A 225 -20.20 41.40 13.91
C VAL A 225 -19.00 41.93 14.73
N LYS A 226 -18.27 42.91 14.16
CA LYS A 226 -17.34 43.78 14.89
C LYS A 226 -18.03 45.10 15.24
N ILE A 227 -18.37 45.30 16.51
CA ILE A 227 -18.91 46.57 17.00
C ILE A 227 -17.74 47.40 17.54
N GLU A 228 -17.25 48.35 16.74
CA GLU A 228 -16.19 49.27 17.18
C GLU A 228 -16.74 50.44 18.00
N LYS A 229 -17.95 50.92 17.68
CA LYS A 229 -18.63 52.01 18.40
C LYS A 229 -20.14 51.99 18.08
N ILE A 230 -21.00 51.81 19.08
CA ILE A 230 -22.48 51.83 18.89
C ILE A 230 -23.02 53.27 18.84
N ASN A 231 -22.49 54.17 19.68
CA ASN A 231 -22.72 55.62 19.72
C ASN A 231 -21.72 56.23 20.74
N GLU A 232 -21.32 57.51 20.60
CA GLU A 232 -20.53 58.26 21.61
C GLU A 232 -21.21 58.30 23.00
N ASN A 233 -22.52 58.11 23.05
CA ASN A 233 -23.32 58.20 24.28
C ASN A 233 -23.63 56.85 24.94
N LEU A 234 -23.20 55.71 24.37
CA LEU A 234 -23.45 54.41 25.00
C LEU A 234 -22.46 54.19 26.15
N ARG A 235 -22.91 54.47 27.38
CA ARG A 235 -22.10 54.30 28.58
C ARG A 235 -22.14 52.88 29.16
N GLN A 236 -23.20 52.11 28.88
CA GLN A 236 -23.43 50.78 29.43
C GLN A 236 -24.17 49.88 28.42
N LEU A 237 -23.84 48.58 28.41
CA LEU A 237 -24.50 47.54 27.63
C LEU A 237 -25.14 46.54 28.59
N HIS A 238 -26.46 46.37 28.53
CA HIS A 238 -27.19 45.39 29.34
C HIS A 238 -27.52 44.17 28.47
N VAL A 239 -26.98 43.01 28.81
CA VAL A 239 -27.24 41.74 28.11
C VAL A 239 -28.13 40.87 28.99
N LEU A 240 -29.31 40.50 28.49
CA LEU A 240 -30.20 39.57 29.15
C LEU A 240 -29.83 38.14 28.72
N GLY A 241 -28.99 37.47 29.49
CA GLY A 241 -28.55 36.09 29.21
C GLY A 241 -27.09 35.84 29.60
N GLU A 242 -26.54 34.73 29.11
CA GLU A 242 -25.13 34.38 29.31
C GLU A 242 -24.28 34.90 28.13
N VAL A 243 -23.11 35.45 28.43
CA VAL A 243 -22.14 35.90 27.42
C VAL A 243 -21.07 34.81 27.29
N PHE A 244 -20.97 34.20 26.11
CA PHE A 244 -19.91 33.24 25.79
C PHE A 244 -18.78 33.94 25.03
N ALA A 245 -17.60 34.04 25.64
CA ALA A 245 -16.42 34.69 25.06
C ALA A 245 -15.28 33.66 24.92
N GLU A 246 -14.96 33.25 23.68
CA GLU A 246 -13.94 32.22 23.41
C GLU A 246 -12.53 32.64 23.87
N ASN A 247 -12.21 33.92 23.77
CA ASN A 247 -10.88 34.47 24.07
C ASN A 247 -10.86 35.38 25.32
N GLY A 248 -11.91 35.34 26.14
CA GLY A 248 -12.02 36.11 27.38
C GLY A 248 -12.34 37.60 27.21
N PHE A 249 -12.27 38.36 28.32
CA PHE A 249 -12.53 39.80 28.38
C PHE A 249 -11.24 40.59 28.62
N LEU A 250 -10.99 41.62 27.81
CA LEU A 250 -9.90 42.57 28.05
C LEU A 250 -10.45 43.83 28.71
N VAL A 251 -9.86 44.23 29.84
CA VAL A 251 -10.24 45.45 30.58
C VAL A 251 -9.12 46.48 30.48
N ARG A 252 -9.47 47.72 30.14
CA ARG A 252 -8.50 48.83 30.06
C ARG A 252 -7.92 49.12 31.45
N SER A 253 -6.61 48.94 31.63
CA SER A 253 -5.94 49.02 32.94
C SER A 253 -4.66 49.88 32.95
N ASP A 254 -4.36 50.59 31.86
CA ASP A 254 -3.19 51.50 31.72
C ASP A 254 -3.19 52.55 32.85
N ALA A 255 -2.03 52.82 33.44
CA ALA A 255 -1.85 53.79 34.53
C ALA A 255 -2.37 55.20 34.15
N ARG A 256 -2.24 55.60 32.87
CA ARG A 256 -2.76 56.89 32.37
C ARG A 256 -4.28 56.97 32.35
N ALA A 257 -4.96 55.85 32.43
CA ALA A 257 -6.41 55.76 32.47
C ALA A 257 -6.97 55.69 33.90
N LYS A 258 -6.11 55.77 34.92
CA LYS A 258 -6.47 55.67 36.34
C LYS A 258 -5.99 56.91 37.09
N THR A 259 -6.75 57.32 38.09
CA THR A 259 -6.38 58.31 39.11
C THR A 259 -6.54 57.67 40.48
N ASP A 260 -6.04 58.31 41.54
CA ASP A 260 -6.30 57.90 42.93
C ASP A 260 -5.96 56.42 43.22
N ILE A 261 -4.77 56.00 42.78
CA ILE A 261 -4.29 54.61 42.96
C ILE A 261 -3.76 54.45 44.39
N GLU A 262 -4.52 53.74 45.22
CA GLU A 262 -4.17 53.42 46.61
C GLU A 262 -3.90 51.92 46.81
N GLU A 263 -3.17 51.57 47.87
CA GLU A 263 -2.99 50.17 48.27
C GLU A 263 -4.28 49.61 48.90
N ILE A 264 -4.56 48.33 48.63
CA ILE A 264 -5.68 47.63 49.27
C ILE A 264 -5.21 47.13 50.64
N HIS A 265 -5.73 47.72 51.70
CA HIS A 265 -5.44 47.32 53.08
C HIS A 265 -6.50 46.37 53.63
N SER A 266 -6.15 45.61 54.69
CA SER A 266 -7.06 44.69 55.41
C SER A 266 -7.77 43.68 54.52
N ALA A 267 -7.12 43.28 53.43
CA ALA A 267 -7.69 42.43 52.40
C ALA A 267 -8.00 41.03 52.95
N LEU A 268 -7.12 40.49 53.80
CA LEU A 268 -7.33 39.17 54.40
C LEU A 268 -8.58 39.14 55.30
N SER A 269 -8.71 40.12 56.20
CA SER A 269 -9.88 40.19 57.09
C SER A 269 -11.19 40.38 56.33
N GLY A 270 -11.19 41.15 55.24
CA GLY A 270 -12.39 41.35 54.43
C GLY A 270 -12.77 40.09 53.67
N VAL A 271 -11.80 39.37 53.08
CA VAL A 271 -12.06 38.08 52.40
C VAL A 271 -12.56 37.02 53.38
N LEU A 272 -12.00 36.94 54.60
CA LEU A 272 -12.45 36.01 55.63
C LEU A 272 -13.88 36.29 56.13
N SER A 273 -14.40 37.49 55.88
CA SER A 273 -15.76 37.89 56.24
C SER A 273 -16.78 37.64 55.11
N LEU A 274 -16.33 37.19 53.94
CA LEU A 274 -17.20 36.89 52.80
C LEU A 274 -17.64 35.42 52.80
N ASP A 275 -18.93 35.19 52.60
CA ASP A 275 -19.52 33.86 52.52
C ASP A 275 -19.79 33.44 51.07
N GLY A 276 -19.16 32.35 50.63
CA GLY A 276 -19.50 31.71 49.37
C GLY A 276 -20.79 30.89 49.52
N VAL A 277 -21.82 31.20 48.73
CA VAL A 277 -23.13 30.55 48.81
C VAL A 277 -23.45 29.72 47.55
N SER A 278 -24.23 28.67 47.73
CA SER A 278 -24.92 27.98 46.62
C SER A 278 -26.35 28.48 46.54
N TYR A 279 -26.79 28.89 45.36
CA TYR A 279 -28.12 29.45 45.16
C TYR A 279 -28.72 28.97 43.84
N ALA A 280 -30.03 29.16 43.68
CA ALA A 280 -30.71 29.05 42.39
C ALA A 280 -31.61 30.29 42.23
N TYR A 281 -31.76 30.77 41.00
CA TYR A 281 -32.65 31.91 40.76
C TYR A 281 -34.12 31.50 40.95
N LYS A 282 -34.95 32.42 41.46
CA LYS A 282 -36.38 32.14 41.70
C LYS A 282 -37.13 31.72 40.44
N ASN A 283 -36.72 32.21 39.27
CA ASN A 283 -37.28 31.84 37.96
C ASN A 283 -36.70 30.54 37.38
N ASN A 284 -35.63 29.98 37.97
CA ASN A 284 -35.03 28.71 37.57
C ASN A 284 -34.45 27.96 38.79
N PRO A 285 -35.32 27.36 39.65
CA PRO A 285 -34.91 26.75 40.92
C PRO A 285 -34.12 25.44 40.75
N THR A 286 -34.12 24.87 39.55
CA THR A 286 -33.42 23.62 39.22
C THR A 286 -31.95 23.82 38.85
N ASP A 287 -31.55 25.05 38.49
CA ASP A 287 -30.19 25.38 38.09
C ASP A 287 -29.41 25.96 39.28
N LYS A 288 -28.66 25.10 39.98
CA LYS A 288 -27.82 25.50 41.11
C LYS A 288 -26.54 26.16 40.62
N LYS A 289 -26.30 27.38 41.09
CA LYS A 289 -25.08 28.16 40.86
C LYS A 289 -24.35 28.41 42.19
N TYR A 290 -23.11 28.86 42.10
CA TYR A 290 -22.29 29.28 43.24
C TYR A 290 -21.88 30.74 43.06
N GLY A 291 -21.85 31.49 44.16
CA GLY A 291 -21.51 32.90 44.11
C GLY A 291 -21.63 33.56 45.48
N PHE A 292 -22.02 34.83 45.48
CA PHE A 292 -22.12 35.66 46.68
C PHE A 292 -23.48 36.35 46.70
N VAL A 293 -23.93 36.73 47.90
CA VAL A 293 -25.08 37.60 48.06
C VAL A 293 -24.62 39.05 48.00
N ALA A 294 -25.18 39.85 47.09
CA ALA A 294 -24.74 41.23 46.87
C ALA A 294 -24.84 42.09 48.14
N GLN A 295 -25.88 41.87 48.96
CA GLN A 295 -26.10 42.53 50.25
C GLN A 295 -24.95 42.28 51.24
N GLU A 296 -24.39 41.06 51.24
CA GLU A 296 -23.30 40.67 52.14
C GLU A 296 -21.98 41.26 51.67
N ILE A 297 -21.77 41.37 50.36
CA ILE A 297 -20.60 42.07 49.82
C ILE A 297 -20.69 43.57 50.10
N GLU A 298 -21.85 44.19 49.94
CA GLU A 298 -22.02 45.64 50.10
C GLU A 298 -21.61 46.13 51.49
N SER A 299 -21.78 45.31 52.53
CA SER A 299 -21.40 45.67 53.90
C SER A 299 -19.89 45.67 54.15
N ILE A 300 -19.11 44.95 53.33
CA ILE A 300 -17.65 44.81 53.46
C ILE A 300 -16.93 45.61 52.36
N TYR A 301 -17.35 45.44 51.11
CA TYR A 301 -16.79 46.07 49.91
C TYR A 301 -17.89 46.75 49.08
N PRO A 302 -18.40 47.92 49.50
CA PRO A 302 -19.52 48.59 48.83
C PRO A 302 -19.23 48.92 47.36
N ASP A 303 -17.98 49.21 47.01
CA ASP A 303 -17.59 49.62 45.65
C ASP A 303 -17.75 48.51 44.60
N LEU A 304 -17.74 47.26 45.04
CA LEU A 304 -17.95 46.07 44.21
C LEU A 304 -19.43 45.80 43.92
N VAL A 305 -20.35 46.53 44.54
CA VAL A 305 -21.79 46.35 44.33
C VAL A 305 -22.36 47.54 43.56
N LYS A 306 -23.08 47.26 42.48
CA LYS A 306 -23.78 48.27 41.68
C LYS A 306 -25.28 48.09 41.82
N ARG A 307 -25.99 49.20 41.99
CA ARG A 307 -27.46 49.27 42.00
C ARG A 307 -27.96 49.81 40.66
N ASP A 308 -28.93 49.12 40.07
CA ASP A 308 -29.64 49.62 38.89
C ASP A 308 -30.77 50.60 39.28
N ARG A 309 -31.48 51.13 38.27
CA ARG A 309 -32.58 52.10 38.48
C ARG A 309 -33.79 51.51 39.20
N ASP A 310 -33.95 50.20 39.12
CA ASP A 310 -35.07 49.46 39.72
C ASP A 310 -34.70 48.95 41.13
N GLY A 311 -33.49 49.26 41.60
CA GLY A 311 -32.99 48.90 42.93
C GLY A 311 -32.38 47.51 43.01
N ASN A 312 -32.21 46.79 41.89
CA ASN A 312 -31.54 45.49 41.88
C ASN A 312 -30.04 45.67 42.04
N MET A 313 -29.41 44.72 42.72
CA MET A 313 -27.98 44.75 43.02
C MET A 313 -27.22 43.72 42.21
N SER A 314 -26.06 44.12 41.70
CA SER A 314 -25.13 43.28 40.94
C SER A 314 -23.73 43.41 41.53
N VAL A 315 -22.94 42.33 41.44
CA VAL A 315 -21.58 42.25 42.01
C VAL A 315 -20.55 42.27 40.88
N ASP A 316 -19.49 43.06 41.04
CA ASP A 316 -18.27 42.98 40.22
C ASP A 316 -17.36 41.86 40.74
N TYR A 317 -17.52 40.67 40.17
CA TYR A 317 -16.70 39.50 40.50
C TYR A 317 -15.22 39.65 40.11
N ILE A 318 -14.90 40.45 39.10
CA ILE A 318 -13.50 40.65 38.65
C ILE A 318 -12.77 41.53 39.67
N GLY A 319 -13.45 42.52 40.24
CA GLY A 319 -12.91 43.40 41.28
C GLY A 319 -12.51 42.70 42.59
N VAL A 320 -13.00 41.47 42.83
CA VAL A 320 -12.57 40.65 43.98
C VAL A 320 -11.13 40.13 43.83
N ILE A 321 -10.64 39.96 42.59
CA ILE A 321 -9.35 39.31 42.33
C ILE A 321 -8.17 40.10 42.94
N PRO A 322 -8.02 41.42 42.75
CA PRO A 322 -6.96 42.20 43.43
C PRO A 322 -6.99 42.11 44.95
N ILE A 323 -8.18 42.02 45.56
CA ILE A 323 -8.34 41.86 47.01
C ILE A 323 -7.81 40.50 47.45
N LEU A 324 -8.12 39.43 46.73
CA LEU A 324 -7.58 38.09 47.01
C LEU A 324 -6.05 38.05 46.90
N VAL A 325 -5.48 38.79 45.93
CA VAL A 325 -4.02 38.89 45.76
C VAL A 325 -3.38 39.58 46.97
N GLU A 326 -3.92 40.70 47.44
CA GLU A 326 -3.39 41.37 48.63
C GLU A 326 -3.63 40.56 49.91
N ALA A 327 -4.76 39.85 50.02
CA ALA A 327 -4.99 38.91 51.13
C ALA A 327 -3.94 37.80 51.18
N LEU A 328 -3.56 37.24 50.01
CA LEU A 328 -2.51 36.23 49.94
C LEU A 328 -1.12 36.79 50.28
N LYS A 329 -0.81 38.02 49.84
CA LYS A 329 0.42 38.71 50.24
C LYS A 329 0.45 38.99 51.74
N GLU A 330 -0.69 39.37 52.32
CA GLU A 330 -0.85 39.57 53.76
C GLU A 330 -0.64 38.25 54.53
N ILE A 331 -1.25 37.14 54.06
CA ILE A 331 -0.97 35.79 54.60
C ILE A 331 0.53 35.47 54.53
N ASN A 332 1.19 35.73 53.40
CA ASN A 332 2.61 35.45 53.25
C ASN A 332 3.47 36.31 54.18
N ARG A 333 3.18 37.61 54.31
CA ARG A 333 3.87 38.52 55.25
C ARG A 333 3.65 38.08 56.70
N ASN A 334 2.44 37.65 57.06
CA ASN A 334 2.13 37.10 58.38
C ASN A 334 2.90 35.79 58.62
N ALA A 335 2.96 34.91 57.62
CA ALA A 335 3.74 33.67 57.70
C ALA A 335 5.25 33.92 57.80
N GLU A 336 5.78 34.95 57.13
CA GLU A 336 7.18 35.37 57.24
C GLU A 336 7.48 36.04 58.59
N GLY A 337 6.57 36.86 59.11
CA GLY A 337 6.67 37.48 60.43
C GLY A 337 6.60 36.48 61.59
N MET A 338 5.89 35.37 61.42
CA MET A 338 5.78 34.28 62.40
C MET A 338 6.99 33.31 62.39
N LYS A 339 7.95 33.43 61.47
CA LYS A 339 9.14 32.56 61.41
C LYS A 339 10.14 32.74 62.56
N ASN A 340 9.92 33.70 63.46
CA ASN A 340 10.81 33.96 64.60
C ASN A 340 10.43 33.24 65.90
N ASP A 341 9.30 32.53 65.97
CA ASP A 341 8.97 31.71 67.15
C ASP A 341 9.00 30.21 66.80
N GLN A 342 9.64 29.44 67.68
CA GLN A 342 10.01 28.03 67.56
C GLN A 342 8.78 27.09 67.46
N GLU A 343 8.08 27.06 66.34
CA GLU A 343 7.12 25.99 66.00
C GLU A 343 7.08 25.62 64.49
N LEU A 344 8.03 26.12 63.70
CA LEU A 344 8.04 25.93 62.23
C LEU A 344 8.44 24.51 61.78
N THR A 345 9.13 23.73 62.62
CA THR A 345 9.56 22.36 62.27
C THR A 345 8.39 21.39 62.17
N GLY A 346 7.33 21.59 62.96
CA GLY A 346 6.13 20.75 62.92
C GLY A 346 5.20 21.07 61.75
N VAL A 347 5.13 22.35 61.35
CA VAL A 347 4.31 22.80 60.22
C VAL A 347 4.96 22.47 58.88
N SER A 348 6.28 22.65 58.74
CA SER A 348 6.99 22.26 57.50
C SER A 348 6.80 20.78 57.19
N LEU A 349 6.88 19.89 58.18
CA LEU A 349 6.64 18.46 58.01
C LEU A 349 5.20 18.12 57.59
N ARG A 350 4.20 18.89 58.07
CA ARG A 350 2.80 18.72 57.67
C ARG A 350 2.54 19.28 56.28
N VAL A 351 3.18 20.38 55.91
CA VAL A 351 3.15 20.94 54.56
C VAL A 351 3.81 19.98 53.58
N ASP A 352 4.97 19.40 53.90
CA ASP A 352 5.63 18.40 53.07
C ASP A 352 4.79 17.12 52.93
N SER A 353 4.12 16.68 53.99
CA SER A 353 3.19 15.54 53.94
C SER A 353 1.94 15.85 53.11
N ALA A 354 1.43 17.07 53.21
CA ALA A 354 0.30 17.54 52.40
C ALA A 354 0.69 17.70 50.92
N ILE A 355 1.87 18.23 50.62
CA ILE A 355 2.42 18.36 49.26
C ILE A 355 2.62 16.98 48.66
N ASN A 356 3.20 16.02 49.38
CA ASN A 356 3.36 14.64 48.89
C ASN A 356 2.01 13.95 48.63
N ARG A 357 0.99 14.21 49.47
CA ARG A 357 -0.37 13.72 49.22
C ARG A 357 -1.01 14.42 48.02
N LEU A 358 -0.78 15.71 47.85
CA LEU A 358 -1.29 16.49 46.73
C LEU A 358 -0.63 16.04 45.42
N GLU A 359 0.69 15.84 45.40
CA GLU A 359 1.44 15.27 44.27
C GLU A 359 0.91 13.89 43.90
N LYS A 360 0.63 13.04 44.89
CA LYS A 360 0.04 11.71 44.64
C LYS A 360 -1.37 11.81 44.04
N LEU A 361 -2.21 12.71 44.55
CA LEU A 361 -3.56 12.92 44.03
C LEU A 361 -3.55 13.54 42.62
N LEU A 362 -2.64 14.48 42.35
CA LEU A 362 -2.41 15.05 41.03
C LEU A 362 -1.92 13.98 40.06
N PHE A 363 -0.98 13.13 40.46
CA PHE A 363 -0.48 12.01 39.66
C PHE A 363 -1.58 10.97 39.36
N GLU A 364 -2.40 10.62 40.36
CA GLU A 364 -3.54 9.73 40.15
C GLU A 364 -4.62 10.35 39.26
N ALA A 365 -4.86 11.66 39.37
CA ALA A 365 -5.78 12.39 38.50
C ALA A 365 -5.26 12.44 37.05
N ASP A 366 -3.97 12.68 36.85
CA ASP A 366 -3.33 12.68 35.54
C ASP A 366 -3.35 11.30 34.88
N CYS A 367 -3.01 10.22 35.62
CA CYS A 367 -3.13 8.86 35.06
C CYS A 367 -4.58 8.49 34.73
N LYS A 368 -5.58 8.94 35.52
CA LYS A 368 -7.00 8.75 35.21
C LYS A 368 -7.44 9.57 33.99
N ASN A 369 -6.97 10.80 33.85
CA ASN A 369 -7.28 11.66 32.71
C ASN A 369 -6.68 11.10 31.42
N LEU A 370 -5.47 10.56 31.46
CA LEU A 370 -4.83 9.88 30.32
C LEU A 370 -5.63 8.64 29.86
N GLN A 371 -6.06 7.78 30.78
CA GLN A 371 -6.92 6.64 30.46
C GLN A 371 -8.30 7.07 29.93
N LYS A 372 -8.83 8.18 30.44
CA LYS A 372 -10.10 8.75 29.98
C LYS A 372 -9.97 9.34 28.58
N GLU A 373 -8.84 9.95 28.25
CA GLU A 373 -8.57 10.47 26.90
C GLU A 373 -8.45 9.34 25.88
N GLU A 374 -7.76 8.24 26.21
CA GLU A 374 -7.60 7.09 25.31
C GLU A 374 -8.93 6.34 25.08
N SER A 375 -9.71 6.13 26.15
CA SER A 375 -11.06 5.57 26.03
C SER A 375 -12.03 6.50 25.29
N SER A 376 -11.88 7.83 25.44
CA SER A 376 -12.67 8.79 24.66
C SER A 376 -12.35 8.75 23.17
N LYS A 377 -11.07 8.60 22.79
CA LYS A 377 -10.64 8.48 21.39
C LYS A 377 -11.20 7.20 20.76
N PHE A 378 -11.20 6.10 21.50
CA PHE A 378 -11.81 4.85 21.06
C PHE A 378 -13.34 4.96 20.92
N GLU A 379 -14.05 5.57 21.88
CA GLU A 379 -15.50 5.77 21.77
C GLU A 379 -15.87 6.77 20.65
N GLN A 380 -15.04 7.79 20.40
CA GLN A 380 -15.20 8.71 19.28
C GLN A 380 -14.97 8.03 17.93
N TRP A 381 -13.94 7.18 17.82
CA TRP A 381 -13.69 6.34 16.64
C TRP A 381 -14.83 5.33 16.42
N LYS A 382 -15.29 4.68 17.48
CA LYS A 382 -16.41 3.74 17.49
C LYS A 382 -17.72 4.41 17.04
N SER A 383 -18.02 5.62 17.52
CA SER A 383 -19.16 6.41 17.07
C SER A 383 -19.10 6.74 15.57
N LYS A 384 -17.92 7.08 15.04
CA LYS A 384 -17.72 7.31 13.60
C LYS A 384 -17.86 6.05 12.75
N THR A 385 -17.39 4.90 13.25
CA THR A 385 -17.41 3.62 12.52
C THR A 385 -18.75 2.88 12.60
N MET A 386 -19.60 3.22 13.58
CA MET A 386 -20.91 2.63 13.83
C MET A 386 -21.90 2.73 12.64
N HIS A 387 -21.64 3.62 11.67
CA HIS A 387 -22.57 3.94 10.59
C HIS A 387 -22.02 3.74 9.18
N ILE A 388 -20.85 3.09 9.00
CA ILE A 388 -20.20 2.98 7.67
C ILE A 388 -20.99 2.10 6.70
N PHE A 389 -21.48 0.94 7.16
CA PHE A 389 -22.16 -0.06 6.33
C PHE A 389 -23.69 0.02 6.36
N GLY A 390 -24.25 1.06 6.99
CA GLY A 390 -25.70 1.24 7.08
C GLY A 390 -26.29 0.86 8.44
N PRO A 391 -27.63 0.78 8.51
CA PRO A 391 -28.34 0.31 9.69
C PRO A 391 -27.88 -1.09 10.10
N VAL A 392 -27.82 -1.35 11.41
CA VAL A 392 -27.38 -2.63 11.98
C VAL A 392 -28.16 -3.83 11.42
N SER A 393 -29.45 -3.65 11.11
CA SER A 393 -30.27 -4.69 10.48
C SER A 393 -29.73 -5.13 9.11
N PHE A 394 -29.33 -4.16 8.28
CA PHE A 394 -28.74 -4.42 6.97
C PHE A 394 -27.33 -5.00 7.08
N LEU A 395 -26.52 -4.53 8.04
CA LEU A 395 -25.20 -5.08 8.28
C LEU A 395 -25.27 -6.58 8.64
N ILE A 396 -26.18 -6.97 9.53
CA ILE A 396 -26.40 -8.39 9.88
C ILE A 396 -26.86 -9.19 8.65
N PHE A 397 -27.80 -8.65 7.86
CA PHE A 397 -28.25 -9.27 6.62
C PHE A 397 -27.08 -9.58 5.69
N ALA A 398 -26.28 -8.55 5.39
CA ALA A 398 -25.21 -8.63 4.42
C ALA A 398 -24.10 -9.57 4.92
N CYS A 399 -23.85 -9.61 6.23
CA CYS A 399 -22.91 -10.53 6.85
C CYS A 399 -23.35 -11.99 6.69
N LEU A 400 -24.62 -12.31 6.96
CA LEU A 400 -25.17 -13.65 6.78
C LEU A 400 -25.14 -14.06 5.29
N PHE A 401 -25.56 -13.15 4.41
CA PHE A 401 -25.52 -13.38 2.97
C PHE A 401 -24.09 -13.63 2.46
N SER A 402 -23.13 -12.80 2.88
CA SER A 402 -21.71 -12.97 2.50
C SER A 402 -21.12 -14.27 3.05
N SER A 403 -21.52 -14.70 4.24
CA SER A 403 -21.08 -15.98 4.83
C SER A 403 -21.60 -17.17 4.02
N ILE A 404 -22.89 -17.15 3.67
CA ILE A 404 -23.50 -18.16 2.80
C ILE A 404 -22.80 -18.18 1.43
N LEU A 405 -22.58 -17.01 0.84
CA LEU A 405 -21.92 -16.88 -0.45
C LEU A 405 -20.48 -17.44 -0.41
N SER A 406 -19.74 -17.23 0.68
CA SER A 406 -18.39 -17.76 0.86
C SER A 406 -18.32 -19.28 0.96
N ILE A 407 -19.43 -19.94 1.29
CA ILE A 407 -19.54 -21.41 1.35
C ILE A 407 -20.06 -21.96 0.01
N ILE A 408 -21.02 -21.28 -0.64
CA ILE A 408 -21.60 -21.73 -1.91
C ILE A 408 -20.61 -21.55 -3.07
N LEU A 409 -19.87 -20.44 -3.14
CA LEU A 409 -18.97 -20.15 -4.25
C LEU A 409 -17.90 -21.24 -4.47
N PRO A 410 -17.20 -21.75 -3.44
CA PRO A 410 -16.27 -22.88 -3.61
C PRO A 410 -16.92 -24.17 -4.13
N ILE A 411 -18.20 -24.41 -3.80
CA ILE A 411 -18.92 -25.62 -4.21
C ILE A 411 -19.33 -25.51 -5.68
N VAL A 412 -19.85 -24.35 -6.10
CA VAL A 412 -20.34 -24.12 -7.46
C VAL A 412 -19.17 -23.86 -8.42
N PHE A 413 -18.14 -23.14 -7.97
CA PHE A 413 -17.01 -22.68 -8.79
C PHE A 413 -15.66 -23.02 -8.12
N PRO A 414 -15.26 -24.31 -8.08
CA PRO A 414 -14.11 -24.78 -7.31
C PRO A 414 -12.75 -24.26 -7.81
N SER A 415 -12.68 -23.81 -9.06
CA SER A 415 -11.44 -23.32 -9.70
C SER A 415 -11.34 -21.79 -9.74
N MET A 416 -12.32 -21.06 -9.18
CA MET A 416 -12.37 -19.59 -9.18
C MET A 416 -11.76 -18.98 -7.91
N TYR A 417 -10.44 -19.14 -7.72
CA TYR A 417 -9.77 -18.79 -6.46
C TYR A 417 -9.84 -17.30 -6.08
N PHE A 418 -9.74 -16.38 -7.06
CA PHE A 418 -9.84 -14.94 -6.78
C PHE A 418 -11.21 -14.56 -6.20
N LEU A 419 -12.28 -15.10 -6.80
CA LEU A 419 -13.66 -14.89 -6.34
C LEU A 419 -13.89 -15.50 -4.96
N MET A 420 -13.37 -16.71 -4.71
CA MET A 420 -13.44 -17.35 -3.40
C MET A 420 -12.75 -16.50 -2.32
N CYS A 421 -11.51 -16.08 -2.55
CA CYS A 421 -10.75 -15.24 -1.64
C CYS A 421 -11.50 -13.93 -1.34
N ALA A 422 -12.01 -13.26 -2.37
CA ALA A 422 -12.79 -12.03 -2.22
C ALA A 422 -14.03 -12.22 -1.34
N SER A 423 -14.75 -13.33 -1.51
CA SER A 423 -15.95 -13.63 -0.71
C SER A 423 -15.63 -13.89 0.77
N VAL A 424 -14.52 -14.57 1.07
CA VAL A 424 -14.05 -14.81 2.44
C VAL A 424 -13.61 -13.50 3.09
N VAL A 425 -12.81 -12.69 2.40
CA VAL A 425 -12.35 -11.38 2.90
C VAL A 425 -13.53 -10.45 3.17
N LEU A 426 -14.52 -10.41 2.28
CA LEU A 426 -15.74 -9.62 2.48
C LEU A 426 -16.50 -10.11 3.73
N SER A 427 -16.67 -11.42 3.88
CA SER A 427 -17.36 -12.02 5.03
C SER A 427 -16.66 -11.68 6.36
N VAL A 428 -15.34 -11.88 6.42
CA VAL A 428 -14.53 -11.55 7.61
C VAL A 428 -14.61 -10.07 7.94
N THR A 429 -14.52 -9.20 6.93
CA THR A 429 -14.62 -7.75 7.11
C THR A 429 -15.97 -7.38 7.73
N LEU A 430 -17.08 -7.89 7.19
CA LEU A 430 -18.42 -7.60 7.72
C LEU A 430 -18.59 -8.13 9.15
N TRP A 431 -18.06 -9.32 9.47
CA TRP A 431 -18.09 -9.88 10.83
C TRP A 431 -17.31 -9.03 11.84
N ILE A 432 -16.16 -8.46 11.46
CA ILE A 432 -15.41 -7.52 12.30
C ILE A 432 -16.30 -6.31 12.65
N PHE A 433 -17.02 -5.75 11.67
CA PHE A 433 -17.93 -4.63 11.93
C PHE A 433 -19.15 -5.02 12.77
N VAL A 434 -19.67 -6.25 12.65
CA VAL A 434 -20.70 -6.78 13.55
C VAL A 434 -20.17 -6.90 14.98
N PHE A 435 -18.94 -7.39 15.15
CA PHE A 435 -18.33 -7.55 16.46
C PHE A 435 -18.06 -6.22 17.17
N ILE A 436 -17.57 -5.21 16.43
CA ILE A 436 -17.40 -3.84 16.94
C ILE A 436 -18.76 -3.29 17.44
N ASN A 437 -19.85 -3.58 16.71
CA ASN A 437 -21.21 -3.11 17.02
C ASN A 437 -22.04 -4.13 17.83
N ARG A 438 -21.40 -5.07 18.53
CA ARG A 438 -22.08 -6.21 19.17
C ARG A 438 -23.23 -5.82 20.11
N LYS A 439 -23.10 -4.72 20.87
CA LYS A 439 -24.12 -4.28 21.83
C LYS A 439 -25.42 -3.90 21.11
N GLU A 440 -25.32 -3.19 19.98
CA GLU A 440 -26.47 -2.79 19.19
C GLU A 440 -27.04 -3.94 18.37
N ALA A 441 -26.17 -4.79 17.82
CA ALA A 441 -26.57 -6.00 17.10
C ALA A 441 -27.38 -6.94 18.00
N VAL A 442 -26.89 -7.21 19.23
CA VAL A 442 -27.61 -8.02 20.22
C VAL A 442 -28.91 -7.35 20.65
N LYS A 443 -28.90 -6.03 20.91
CA LYS A 443 -30.12 -5.28 21.26
C LYS A 443 -31.17 -5.34 20.14
N PHE A 444 -30.73 -5.28 18.89
CA PHE A 444 -31.60 -5.42 17.72
C PHE A 444 -32.16 -6.84 17.60
N LEU A 445 -31.32 -7.87 17.72
CA LEU A 445 -31.74 -9.28 17.67
C LEU A 445 -32.71 -9.66 18.80
N MET A 446 -32.53 -9.08 19.98
CA MET A 446 -33.42 -9.26 21.13
C MET A 446 -34.73 -8.46 21.01
N SER A 447 -34.71 -7.36 20.26
CA SER A 447 -35.94 -6.66 19.92
C SER A 447 -36.69 -7.50 18.89
N LYS A 448 -37.89 -8.00 19.21
CA LYS A 448 -38.76 -8.75 18.29
C LYS A 448 -39.31 -7.89 17.13
N ARG A 449 -38.51 -6.96 16.59
CA ARG A 449 -38.87 -6.08 15.49
C ARG A 449 -38.64 -6.80 14.16
N ALA A 450 -39.48 -6.50 13.18
CA ALA A 450 -39.28 -6.97 11.82
C ALA A 450 -37.92 -6.48 11.28
N PHE A 451 -37.23 -7.37 10.57
CA PHE A 451 -35.89 -7.13 10.02
C PHE A 451 -35.88 -6.01 8.97
N PHE A 452 -36.97 -5.91 8.19
CA PHE A 452 -37.27 -4.83 7.25
C PHE A 452 -38.66 -4.24 7.56
N PRO A 453 -38.77 -3.20 8.40
CA PRO A 453 -40.06 -2.55 8.63
C PRO A 453 -40.42 -1.68 7.40
N LEU A 454 -41.32 -2.20 6.55
CA LEU A 454 -41.86 -1.50 5.37
C LEU A 454 -42.66 -0.22 5.73
N LYS A 455 -43.04 -0.03 6.99
CA LYS A 455 -43.83 1.10 7.46
C LYS A 455 -42.99 2.02 8.37
N GLN A 456 -42.62 3.17 7.81
CA GLN A 456 -42.23 4.43 8.44
C GLN A 456 -41.50 4.33 9.78
N ASN A 457 -40.28 3.76 9.76
CA ASN A 457 -39.36 3.86 10.88
C ASN A 457 -38.31 4.94 10.57
N ARG A 458 -38.22 5.97 11.42
CA ARG A 458 -37.26 7.08 11.31
C ARG A 458 -35.79 6.60 11.28
N ASN A 459 -35.55 5.35 11.69
CA ASN A 459 -34.24 4.70 11.78
C ASN A 459 -33.79 3.98 10.48
N PHE A 460 -34.64 3.90 9.45
CA PHE A 460 -34.28 3.33 8.14
C PHE A 460 -33.99 4.44 7.12
N LYS A 461 -33.24 5.46 7.53
CA LYS A 461 -32.72 6.49 6.63
C LYS A 461 -31.25 6.23 6.36
N TRP A 462 -30.95 5.84 5.13
CA TRP A 462 -29.60 5.68 4.63
C TRP A 462 -28.95 7.04 4.42
N THR A 463 -27.70 7.15 4.84
CA THR A 463 -26.87 8.34 4.56
C THR A 463 -26.12 8.16 3.26
N MET A 464 -25.72 9.29 2.64
CA MET A 464 -24.96 9.28 1.40
C MET A 464 -23.65 8.49 1.49
N SER A 465 -22.95 8.63 2.62
CA SER A 465 -21.71 7.89 2.89
C SER A 465 -21.92 6.36 2.82
N GLN A 466 -23.04 5.86 3.34
CA GLN A 466 -23.35 4.43 3.35
C GLN A 466 -23.57 3.85 1.95
N TYR A 467 -24.25 4.60 1.07
CA TYR A 467 -24.42 4.19 -0.32
C TYR A 467 -23.08 4.13 -1.06
N ILE A 468 -22.22 5.13 -0.83
CA ILE A 468 -20.88 5.16 -1.42
C ILE A 468 -20.04 3.98 -0.91
N THR A 469 -20.08 3.67 0.38
CA THR A 469 -19.40 2.50 0.95
C THR A 469 -19.81 1.22 0.22
N TRP A 470 -21.10 0.95 0.10
CA TRP A 470 -21.58 -0.26 -0.56
C TRP A 470 -21.24 -0.32 -2.05
N TYR A 471 -21.26 0.83 -2.72
CA TYR A 471 -20.81 0.91 -4.10
C TYR A 471 -19.32 0.56 -4.24
N ILE A 472 -18.48 1.08 -3.36
CA ILE A 472 -17.04 0.75 -3.34
C ILE A 472 -16.84 -0.73 -3.03
N THR A 473 -17.52 -1.27 -2.02
CA THR A 473 -17.44 -2.69 -1.65
C THR A 473 -17.86 -3.60 -2.82
N PHE A 474 -18.97 -3.28 -3.48
CA PHE A 474 -19.42 -4.03 -4.66
C PHE A 474 -18.43 -3.89 -5.83
N SER A 475 -17.88 -2.69 -6.06
CA SER A 475 -16.90 -2.47 -7.12
C SER A 475 -15.62 -3.27 -6.90
N LEU A 476 -15.12 -3.33 -5.67
CA LEU A 476 -13.97 -4.16 -5.31
C LEU A 476 -14.27 -5.64 -5.52
N PHE A 477 -15.44 -6.13 -5.10
CA PHE A 477 -15.84 -7.50 -5.37
C PHE A 477 -15.95 -7.79 -6.87
N PHE A 478 -16.53 -6.88 -7.65
CA PHE A 478 -16.66 -7.00 -9.10
C PHE A 478 -15.31 -7.04 -9.81
N THR A 479 -14.30 -6.31 -9.33
CA THR A 479 -12.94 -6.45 -9.89
C THR A 479 -12.42 -7.87 -9.75
N MET A 480 -12.66 -8.54 -8.63
CA MET A 480 -12.25 -9.94 -8.43
C MET A 480 -13.02 -10.90 -9.34
N VAL A 481 -14.28 -10.59 -9.67
CA VAL A 481 -15.04 -11.30 -10.71
C VAL A 481 -14.37 -11.12 -12.09
N ILE A 482 -13.95 -9.90 -12.46
CA ILE A 482 -13.21 -9.64 -13.72
C ILE A 482 -11.93 -10.49 -13.77
N PHE A 483 -11.14 -10.51 -12.70
CA PHE A 483 -9.91 -11.32 -12.60
C PHE A 483 -10.14 -12.83 -12.74
N SER A 484 -11.34 -13.28 -12.37
CA SER A 484 -11.73 -14.70 -12.42
C SER A 484 -12.26 -15.12 -13.79
N ILE A 485 -12.92 -14.21 -14.52
CA ILE A 485 -13.65 -14.51 -15.76
C ILE A 485 -12.86 -14.14 -17.02
N LEU A 486 -12.20 -12.98 -17.01
CA LEU A 486 -11.37 -12.59 -18.14
C LEU A 486 -10.03 -13.28 -18.05
N ILE A 487 -9.43 -13.67 -19.17
CA ILE A 487 -8.16 -14.41 -19.20
C ILE A 487 -7.06 -13.57 -19.87
N GLY A 488 -5.81 -13.79 -19.45
CA GLY A 488 -4.63 -13.22 -20.11
C GLY A 488 -4.37 -11.74 -19.79
N SER A 489 -3.88 -10.99 -20.77
CA SER A 489 -3.54 -9.56 -20.60
C SER A 489 -4.75 -8.63 -20.61
N ASN A 490 -5.88 -9.09 -21.19
CA ASN A 490 -7.10 -8.30 -21.31
C ASN A 490 -7.72 -7.95 -19.96
N VAL A 491 -7.46 -8.77 -18.94
CA VAL A 491 -7.88 -8.56 -17.54
C VAL A 491 -7.40 -7.21 -17.00
N PHE A 492 -6.13 -6.89 -17.19
CA PHE A 492 -5.55 -5.65 -16.67
C PHE A 492 -6.16 -4.43 -17.34
N LEU A 493 -6.40 -4.50 -18.65
CA LEU A 493 -7.06 -3.43 -19.39
C LEU A 493 -8.49 -3.23 -18.89
N ALA A 494 -9.27 -4.31 -18.78
CA ALA A 494 -10.65 -4.26 -18.30
C ALA A 494 -10.73 -3.74 -16.85
N PHE A 495 -9.81 -4.17 -15.98
CA PHE A 495 -9.69 -3.68 -14.61
C PHE A 495 -9.46 -2.18 -14.55
N VAL A 496 -8.46 -1.66 -15.28
CA VAL A 496 -8.13 -0.23 -15.28
C VAL A 496 -9.31 0.60 -15.83
N VAL A 497 -9.90 0.16 -16.95
CA VAL A 497 -11.07 0.84 -17.55
C VAL A 497 -12.24 0.86 -16.58
N TYR A 498 -12.53 -0.26 -15.91
CA TYR A 498 -13.60 -0.35 -14.93
C TYR A 498 -13.37 0.58 -13.73
N ILE A 499 -12.16 0.61 -13.16
CA ILE A 499 -11.84 1.48 -12.02
C ILE A 499 -11.97 2.96 -12.41
N ILE A 500 -11.46 3.36 -13.58
CA ILE A 500 -11.59 4.74 -14.07
C ILE A 500 -13.08 5.11 -14.22
N ALA A 501 -13.87 4.23 -14.82
CA ALA A 501 -15.30 4.45 -15.01
C ALA A 501 -16.05 4.52 -13.67
N ALA A 502 -15.73 3.63 -12.73
CA ALA A 502 -16.35 3.62 -11.40
C ALA A 502 -16.04 4.89 -10.61
N MET A 503 -14.79 5.37 -10.68
CA MET A 503 -14.38 6.64 -10.07
C MET A 503 -15.05 7.83 -10.75
N ALA A 504 -15.17 7.84 -12.07
CA ALA A 504 -15.87 8.90 -12.80
C ALA A 504 -17.34 8.99 -12.40
N VAL A 505 -18.03 7.85 -12.24
CA VAL A 505 -19.42 7.82 -11.77
C VAL A 505 -19.55 8.36 -10.34
N LEU A 506 -18.62 8.03 -9.44
CA LEU A 506 -18.61 8.62 -8.09
C LEU A 506 -18.44 10.14 -8.11
N VAL A 507 -17.57 10.66 -8.97
CA VAL A 507 -17.38 12.10 -9.16
C VAL A 507 -18.65 12.75 -9.69
N VAL A 508 -19.30 12.16 -10.70
CA VAL A 508 -20.58 12.64 -11.23
C VAL A 508 -21.65 12.65 -10.14
N CYS A 509 -21.81 11.57 -9.37
CA CYS A 509 -22.74 11.52 -8.25
C CYS A 509 -22.44 12.58 -7.17
N TYR A 510 -21.17 12.85 -6.89
CA TYR A 510 -20.77 13.92 -5.97
C TYR A 510 -21.20 15.30 -6.47
N PHE A 511 -20.94 15.63 -7.74
CA PHE A 511 -21.35 16.89 -8.33
C PHE A 511 -22.87 17.03 -8.44
N VAL A 512 -23.57 15.96 -8.82
CA VAL A 512 -25.04 15.93 -8.87
C VAL A 512 -25.64 16.12 -7.48
N ASN A 513 -25.08 15.53 -6.43
CA ASN A 513 -25.56 15.75 -5.06
C ASN A 513 -25.24 17.17 -4.57
N LYS A 514 -24.05 17.70 -4.88
CA LYS A 514 -23.64 19.05 -4.47
C LYS A 514 -24.45 20.15 -5.19
N GLY A 515 -24.69 19.99 -6.49
CA GLY A 515 -25.50 20.91 -7.30
C GLY A 515 -27.00 20.68 -7.12
N GLY A 516 -27.43 19.44 -6.89
CA GLY A 516 -28.82 19.03 -6.72
C GLY A 516 -29.47 19.58 -5.45
N SER A 517 -28.69 19.93 -4.41
CA SER A 517 -29.20 20.66 -3.26
C SER A 517 -29.78 22.03 -3.64
N ARG A 518 -29.26 22.65 -4.71
CA ARG A 518 -29.75 23.90 -5.29
C ARG A 518 -31.02 23.72 -6.12
N PHE A 519 -31.26 22.52 -6.64
CA PHE A 519 -32.38 22.18 -7.52
C PHE A 519 -33.43 21.26 -6.86
N GLY A 520 -33.31 20.98 -5.55
CA GLY A 520 -34.25 20.14 -4.81
C GLY A 520 -34.24 18.64 -5.19
N ILE A 521 -33.19 18.15 -5.85
CA ILE A 521 -33.11 16.74 -6.25
C ILE A 521 -32.77 15.88 -5.01
N PRO A 522 -33.60 14.90 -4.62
CA PRO A 522 -33.30 14.05 -3.49
C PRO A 522 -32.11 13.13 -3.82
N TYR A 523 -31.24 12.98 -2.83
CA TYR A 523 -30.00 12.21 -2.91
C TYR A 523 -30.24 10.73 -3.32
N GLN A 524 -31.44 10.20 -3.12
CA GLN A 524 -31.83 8.84 -3.50
C GLN A 524 -31.65 8.53 -5.00
N TYR A 525 -31.72 9.54 -5.88
CA TYR A 525 -31.47 9.33 -7.32
C TYR A 525 -30.03 8.94 -7.65
N SER A 526 -29.06 9.37 -6.83
CA SER A 526 -27.66 8.98 -7.02
C SER A 526 -27.46 7.47 -6.82
N LEU A 527 -28.29 6.81 -6.00
CA LEU A 527 -28.27 5.34 -5.87
C LEU A 527 -28.66 4.65 -7.18
N ILE A 528 -29.68 5.17 -7.89
CA ILE A 528 -30.15 4.61 -9.16
C ILE A 528 -29.03 4.67 -10.19
N VAL A 529 -28.31 5.80 -10.28
CA VAL A 529 -27.17 5.96 -11.18
C VAL A 529 -26.07 4.94 -10.88
N LEU A 530 -25.73 4.75 -9.60
CA LEU A 530 -24.72 3.78 -9.18
C LEU A 530 -25.13 2.33 -9.52
N LEU A 531 -26.40 1.98 -9.32
CA LEU A 531 -26.92 0.64 -9.65
C LEU A 531 -26.97 0.40 -11.17
N VAL A 532 -27.39 1.39 -11.95
CA VAL A 532 -27.41 1.32 -13.42
C VAL A 532 -25.99 1.13 -13.96
N PHE A 533 -25.00 1.85 -13.43
CA PHE A 533 -23.61 1.65 -13.80
C PHE A 533 -23.14 0.21 -13.55
N GLN A 534 -23.45 -0.36 -12.37
CA GLN A 534 -23.05 -1.74 -12.07
C GLN A 534 -23.76 -2.76 -12.97
N ALA A 535 -25.04 -2.55 -13.29
CA ALA A 535 -25.76 -3.39 -14.25
C ALA A 535 -25.13 -3.31 -15.66
N CYS A 536 -24.78 -2.13 -16.13
CA CYS A 536 -24.06 -1.94 -17.38
C CYS A 536 -22.68 -2.60 -17.37
N ALA A 537 -21.95 -2.52 -16.24
CA ALA A 537 -20.65 -3.16 -16.09
C ALA A 537 -20.75 -4.69 -16.16
N ILE A 538 -21.76 -5.29 -15.53
CA ILE A 538 -22.04 -6.73 -15.64
C ILE A 538 -22.33 -7.10 -17.11
N GLY A 539 -23.18 -6.32 -17.80
CA GLY A 539 -23.46 -6.53 -19.22
C GLY A 539 -22.22 -6.43 -20.10
N SER A 540 -21.35 -5.44 -19.82
CA SER A 540 -20.07 -5.29 -20.52
C SER A 540 -19.14 -6.47 -20.28
N LEU A 541 -19.10 -7.03 -19.06
CA LEU A 541 -18.29 -8.20 -18.75
C LEU A 541 -18.76 -9.41 -19.56
N VAL A 542 -20.07 -9.65 -19.66
CA VAL A 542 -20.64 -10.71 -20.51
C VAL A 542 -20.29 -10.50 -21.99
N LEU A 543 -20.31 -9.26 -22.48
CA LEU A 543 -19.90 -9.00 -23.86
C LEU A 543 -18.39 -9.27 -24.06
N CYS A 544 -17.56 -8.91 -23.07
CA CYS A 544 -16.13 -9.24 -23.07
C CYS A 544 -15.87 -10.74 -23.04
N THR A 545 -16.67 -11.55 -22.34
CA THR A 545 -16.50 -13.02 -22.36
C THR A 545 -16.80 -13.62 -23.73
N ILE A 546 -17.78 -13.08 -24.46
CA ILE A 546 -18.08 -13.51 -25.82
C ILE A 546 -16.94 -13.09 -26.77
N TYR A 547 -16.40 -11.89 -26.59
CA TYR A 547 -15.32 -11.38 -27.44
C TYR A 547 -13.98 -12.08 -27.19
N GLN A 548 -13.61 -12.35 -25.92
CA GLN A 548 -12.33 -12.98 -25.59
C GLN A 548 -12.22 -14.40 -26.17
N ARG A 549 -13.35 -15.13 -26.25
CA ARG A 549 -13.39 -16.48 -26.81
C ARG A 549 -12.70 -16.57 -28.17
N LYS A 550 -12.86 -15.54 -29.02
CA LYS A 550 -12.35 -15.50 -30.39
C LYS A 550 -10.89 -15.04 -30.53
N LYS A 551 -10.24 -14.52 -29.48
CA LYS A 551 -9.03 -13.68 -29.67
C LYS A 551 -7.76 -14.22 -29.01
N ASP A 552 -7.86 -15.04 -27.97
CA ASP A 552 -6.74 -15.23 -27.03
C ASP A 552 -5.54 -16.01 -27.61
N PHE A 553 -5.74 -16.80 -28.67
CA PHE A 553 -4.65 -17.58 -29.27
C PHE A 553 -4.31 -17.20 -30.72
N GLY A 554 -4.98 -16.19 -31.28
CA GLY A 554 -4.78 -15.74 -32.66
C GLY A 554 -5.39 -16.71 -33.68
N ASP A 555 -6.33 -16.20 -34.47
CA ASP A 555 -7.10 -16.93 -35.50
C ASP A 555 -6.24 -17.57 -36.64
N GLU A 556 -4.91 -17.48 -36.57
CA GLU A 556 -4.00 -17.83 -37.66
C GLU A 556 -2.94 -18.89 -37.34
N SER A 557 -2.78 -19.35 -36.09
CA SER A 557 -1.83 -20.43 -35.82
C SER A 557 -2.45 -21.77 -36.22
N LYS A 558 -2.40 -22.10 -37.51
CA LYS A 558 -2.70 -23.44 -38.00
C LYS A 558 -1.55 -24.36 -37.63
N TYR A 559 -1.81 -25.32 -36.75
CA TYR A 559 -0.83 -26.34 -36.41
C TYR A 559 -1.02 -27.53 -37.36
N VAL A 560 -0.14 -27.62 -38.36
CA VAL A 560 -0.13 -28.76 -39.28
C VAL A 560 0.71 -29.86 -38.66
N ILE A 561 0.07 -30.98 -38.33
CA ILE A 561 0.70 -32.14 -37.69
C ILE A 561 0.66 -33.28 -38.69
N HIS A 562 1.84 -33.69 -39.15
CA HIS A 562 1.98 -34.86 -40.00
C HIS A 562 1.94 -36.11 -39.13
N ILE A 563 1.08 -37.06 -39.48
CA ILE A 563 0.94 -38.34 -38.77
C ILE A 563 1.15 -39.51 -39.72
N THR A 564 1.79 -40.57 -39.22
CA THR A 564 1.96 -41.86 -39.90
C THR A 564 1.42 -42.93 -38.97
N GLU A 565 0.66 -43.88 -39.50
CA GLU A 565 0.09 -44.97 -38.70
C GLU A 565 1.20 -45.72 -37.94
N ASN A 566 0.98 -45.99 -36.66
CA ASN A 566 1.93 -46.70 -35.79
C ASN A 566 3.31 -46.03 -35.61
N VAL A 567 3.42 -44.72 -35.86
CA VAL A 567 4.63 -43.93 -35.55
C VAL A 567 4.31 -42.95 -34.41
N GLU A 568 5.14 -42.96 -33.37
CA GLU A 568 4.98 -42.05 -32.23
C GLU A 568 5.14 -40.58 -32.67
N VAL A 569 4.18 -39.74 -32.31
CA VAL A 569 4.24 -38.30 -32.59
C VAL A 569 5.12 -37.65 -31.54
N THR A 570 6.25 -37.06 -31.96
CA THR A 570 7.13 -36.29 -31.07
C THR A 570 6.36 -35.15 -30.44
N GLN A 571 6.44 -35.03 -29.10
CA GLN A 571 5.77 -34.04 -28.26
C GLN A 571 5.63 -32.66 -28.93
N VAL A 572 4.43 -32.34 -29.41
CA VAL A 572 4.13 -31.03 -30.00
C VAL A 572 3.75 -30.08 -28.89
N GLU A 573 4.64 -29.13 -28.56
CA GLU A 573 4.38 -28.10 -27.57
C GLU A 573 3.34 -27.10 -28.08
N MET A 574 2.22 -27.02 -27.38
CA MET A 574 1.16 -26.05 -27.65
C MET A 574 1.44 -24.70 -26.95
N PRO A 575 0.74 -23.62 -27.32
CA PRO A 575 0.90 -22.34 -26.63
C PRO A 575 0.68 -22.45 -25.13
N LYS A 576 1.48 -21.69 -24.37
CA LYS A 576 1.34 -21.59 -22.92
C LYS A 576 -0.04 -21.05 -22.56
N VAL A 577 -0.67 -21.70 -21.58
CA VAL A 577 -1.92 -21.23 -20.99
C VAL A 577 -1.68 -19.93 -20.21
N SER A 578 -2.67 -19.04 -20.16
CA SER A 578 -2.60 -17.76 -19.43
C SER A 578 -2.49 -17.93 -17.91
N TRP A 579 -1.90 -16.94 -17.24
CA TRP A 579 -1.54 -16.96 -15.82
C TRP A 579 -2.71 -17.09 -14.82
N ASN A 580 -3.92 -16.74 -15.22
CA ASN A 580 -5.13 -16.81 -14.41
C ASN A 580 -6.13 -17.87 -14.91
N CYS A 581 -5.67 -18.80 -15.75
CA CYS A 581 -6.41 -20.00 -16.11
C CYS A 581 -5.98 -21.15 -15.21
N PHE A 582 -6.80 -21.39 -14.19
CA PHE A 582 -6.65 -22.49 -13.24
C PHE A 582 -7.39 -23.73 -13.73
N SER A 583 -6.82 -24.90 -13.43
CA SER A 583 -7.39 -26.21 -13.80
C SER A 583 -7.77 -26.31 -15.29
N PRO A 584 -6.83 -26.07 -16.23
CA PRO A 584 -7.13 -26.11 -17.65
C PRO A 584 -7.60 -27.50 -18.09
N SER A 585 -8.70 -27.55 -18.84
CA SER A 585 -9.22 -28.76 -19.48
C SER A 585 -9.30 -28.53 -20.99
N ILE A 586 -8.85 -29.52 -21.78
CA ILE A 586 -8.82 -29.41 -23.24
C ILE A 586 -9.89 -30.33 -23.83
N THR A 587 -10.72 -29.78 -24.69
CA THR A 587 -11.75 -30.50 -25.43
C THR A 587 -11.54 -30.33 -26.94
N THR A 588 -11.89 -31.34 -27.72
CA THR A 588 -11.66 -31.36 -29.17
C THR A 588 -12.93 -31.68 -29.93
N GLU A 589 -13.13 -31.05 -31.08
CA GLU A 589 -14.26 -31.32 -31.98
C GLU A 589 -13.77 -31.35 -33.45
N PRO A 590 -13.86 -32.49 -34.16
CA PRO A 590 -14.20 -33.83 -33.66
C PRO A 590 -13.13 -34.37 -32.68
N ASP A 591 -13.40 -35.53 -32.06
CA ASP A 591 -12.44 -36.18 -31.15
C ASP A 591 -11.08 -36.42 -31.84
N LEU A 592 -10.01 -36.38 -31.03
CA LEU A 592 -8.66 -36.68 -31.50
C LEU A 592 -8.58 -38.04 -32.19
N PRO A 593 -7.72 -38.17 -33.22
CA PRO A 593 -7.39 -39.48 -33.79
C PRO A 593 -7.00 -40.49 -32.71
N ALA A 594 -7.48 -41.73 -32.85
CA ALA A 594 -7.27 -42.77 -31.86
C ALA A 594 -5.78 -42.96 -31.53
N GLY A 595 -5.46 -42.99 -30.25
CA GLY A 595 -4.08 -43.13 -29.76
C GLY A 595 -3.31 -41.82 -29.57
N LEU A 596 -3.91 -40.66 -29.85
CA LEU A 596 -3.38 -39.35 -29.49
C LEU A 596 -4.09 -38.78 -28.25
N HIS A 597 -3.33 -38.15 -27.35
CA HIS A 597 -3.84 -37.50 -26.15
C HIS A 597 -3.04 -36.24 -25.80
N PHE A 598 -3.66 -35.35 -25.03
CA PHE A 598 -2.97 -34.19 -24.46
C PHE A 598 -2.41 -34.52 -23.07
N GLU A 599 -1.12 -34.31 -22.88
CA GLU A 599 -0.48 -34.32 -21.57
C GLU A 599 -0.27 -32.88 -21.10
N THR A 600 -0.76 -32.56 -19.90
CA THR A 600 -0.53 -31.26 -19.29
C THR A 600 0.52 -31.40 -18.19
N SER A 601 1.73 -30.90 -18.42
CA SER A 601 2.76 -30.92 -17.37
C SER A 601 2.47 -29.83 -16.33
N GLN A 602 1.89 -30.21 -15.19
CA GLN A 602 1.75 -29.32 -14.05
C GLN A 602 3.02 -29.38 -13.20
N ARG A 603 4.00 -28.51 -13.47
CA ARG A 603 5.05 -28.23 -12.48
C ARG A 603 4.60 -27.10 -11.57
N LEU A 604 4.86 -27.25 -10.27
CA LEU A 604 4.32 -26.47 -9.14
C LEU A 604 4.50 -24.92 -9.22
N PHE A 605 5.24 -24.39 -10.20
CA PHE A 605 5.52 -22.95 -10.36
C PHE A 605 5.63 -22.48 -11.83
N SER A 606 5.27 -23.31 -12.81
CA SER A 606 5.31 -22.91 -14.23
C SER A 606 3.93 -23.00 -14.87
N LEU A 607 3.62 -22.06 -15.77
CA LEU A 607 2.39 -22.09 -16.56
C LEU A 607 2.28 -23.44 -17.28
N PRO A 608 1.12 -24.12 -17.20
CA PRO A 608 0.95 -25.41 -17.83
C PRO A 608 1.14 -25.27 -19.35
N VAL A 609 2.02 -26.10 -19.91
CA VAL A 609 2.20 -26.27 -21.35
C VAL A 609 1.48 -27.55 -21.73
N PRO A 610 0.41 -27.47 -22.53
CA PRO A 610 -0.20 -28.67 -23.08
C PRO A 610 0.72 -29.24 -24.16
N VAL A 611 0.92 -30.54 -24.11
CA VAL A 611 1.74 -31.28 -25.07
C VAL A 611 0.86 -32.33 -25.72
N LEU A 612 0.82 -32.35 -27.05
CA LEU A 612 0.18 -33.45 -27.77
C LEU A 612 1.18 -34.59 -27.91
N ALA A 613 0.80 -35.78 -27.47
CA ALA A 613 1.62 -36.99 -27.51
C ALA A 613 0.78 -38.22 -27.85
N GLY A 614 1.43 -39.30 -28.26
CA GLY A 614 0.80 -40.59 -28.46
C GLY A 614 1.17 -41.25 -29.79
N LYS A 615 0.54 -42.41 -30.03
CA LYS A 615 0.77 -43.27 -31.18
C LYS A 615 -0.56 -43.46 -31.93
N PRO A 616 -0.74 -42.84 -33.10
CA PRO A 616 -1.99 -42.91 -33.84
C PRO A 616 -2.24 -44.34 -34.36
N THR A 617 -3.41 -44.91 -34.06
CA THR A 617 -3.85 -46.27 -34.43
C THR A 617 -5.11 -46.29 -35.31
N GLY A 618 -5.07 -47.02 -36.42
CA GLY A 618 -6.15 -47.08 -37.41
C GLY A 618 -5.84 -46.27 -38.68
N GLY A 619 -6.58 -46.49 -39.77
CA GLY A 619 -6.38 -45.73 -41.01
C GLY A 619 -6.87 -44.29 -40.88
N PHE A 620 -5.99 -43.31 -41.13
CA PHE A 620 -6.30 -41.89 -40.97
C PHE A 620 -6.35 -41.16 -42.31
N SER A 621 -7.37 -40.31 -42.47
CA SER A 621 -7.47 -39.31 -43.54
C SER A 621 -7.14 -37.92 -42.99
N ASP A 622 -6.88 -36.98 -43.89
CA ASP A 622 -6.67 -35.58 -43.50
C ASP A 622 -7.87 -35.05 -42.70
N SER A 623 -7.63 -34.51 -41.51
CA SER A 623 -8.69 -34.03 -40.62
C SER A 623 -8.35 -32.69 -40.00
N GLU A 624 -9.40 -31.89 -39.77
CA GLU A 624 -9.33 -30.62 -39.05
C GLU A 624 -9.99 -30.82 -37.69
N VAL A 625 -9.22 -30.59 -36.62
CA VAL A 625 -9.69 -30.74 -35.24
C VAL A 625 -9.62 -29.37 -34.56
N LYS A 626 -10.78 -28.86 -34.17
CA LYS A 626 -10.87 -27.62 -33.39
C LYS A 626 -10.62 -27.97 -31.93
N VAL A 627 -9.74 -27.21 -31.29
CA VAL A 627 -9.40 -27.40 -29.89
C VAL A 627 -10.01 -26.27 -29.08
N SER A 628 -10.67 -26.59 -27.99
CA SER A 628 -11.19 -25.61 -27.03
C SER A 628 -10.51 -25.81 -25.69
N LEU A 629 -10.17 -24.70 -25.03
CA LEU A 629 -9.57 -24.67 -23.72
C LEU A 629 -10.60 -24.15 -22.70
N GLU A 630 -10.93 -24.97 -21.71
CA GLU A 630 -11.76 -24.59 -20.58
C GLU A 630 -10.88 -24.20 -19.40
N CYS A 631 -11.02 -22.95 -18.97
CA CYS A 631 -10.33 -22.35 -17.84
C CYS A 631 -11.29 -22.12 -16.68
N ASN A 632 -10.82 -22.33 -15.46
CA ASN A 632 -11.55 -22.09 -14.23
C ASN A 632 -12.91 -22.84 -14.15
N GLY A 633 -13.10 -23.90 -14.95
CA GLY A 633 -14.30 -24.74 -15.01
C GLY A 633 -15.50 -24.16 -15.76
N ILE A 634 -15.36 -22.99 -16.41
CA ILE A 634 -16.50 -22.32 -17.09
C ILE A 634 -16.07 -21.46 -18.27
N VAL A 635 -14.84 -20.92 -18.25
CA VAL A 635 -14.37 -19.99 -19.26
C VAL A 635 -13.87 -20.77 -20.45
N LEU A 636 -14.67 -20.84 -21.52
CA LEU A 636 -14.30 -21.50 -22.76
C LEU A 636 -13.58 -20.53 -23.70
N LEU A 637 -12.38 -20.91 -24.14
CA LEU A 637 -11.53 -20.16 -25.07
C LEU A 637 -11.26 -21.02 -26.30
N ASP A 638 -11.27 -20.40 -27.49
CA ASP A 638 -10.89 -21.09 -28.72
C ASP A 638 -9.37 -21.26 -28.75
N PHE A 639 -8.88 -22.49 -28.81
CA PHE A 639 -7.46 -22.84 -28.86
C PHE A 639 -7.05 -23.10 -30.33
N PRO A 640 -5.74 -23.12 -30.68
CA PRO A 640 -5.33 -23.32 -32.06
C PRO A 640 -5.92 -24.58 -32.72
N THR A 641 -6.34 -24.43 -33.97
CA THR A 641 -6.89 -25.54 -34.77
C THR A 641 -5.76 -26.44 -35.26
N LEU A 642 -5.96 -27.75 -35.11
CA LEU A 642 -5.02 -28.79 -35.53
C LEU A 642 -5.43 -29.32 -36.90
N TYR A 643 -4.50 -29.32 -37.84
CA TYR A 643 -4.66 -29.95 -39.15
C TYR A 643 -3.80 -31.20 -39.20
N PHE A 644 -4.43 -32.37 -39.11
CA PHE A 644 -3.75 -33.63 -39.25
C PHE A 644 -3.61 -33.98 -40.73
N LYS A 645 -2.37 -34.17 -41.17
CA LYS A 645 -2.03 -34.61 -42.53
C LYS A 645 -1.53 -36.04 -42.47
N SER A 646 -2.25 -36.95 -43.10
CA SER A 646 -1.87 -38.36 -43.10
C SER A 646 -0.85 -38.62 -44.20
N CYS A 647 0.30 -39.18 -43.81
CA CYS A 647 1.29 -39.71 -44.75
C CYS A 647 1.06 -41.19 -45.07
N ALA A 648 0.19 -41.89 -44.33
CA ALA A 648 0.01 -43.34 -44.44
C ALA A 648 -1.41 -43.68 -44.92
N LEU A 649 -1.51 -43.99 -46.22
CA LEU A 649 -2.46 -44.99 -46.78
C LEU A 649 -2.29 -45.16 -48.30
N ASN A 650 -1.64 -44.20 -48.99
CA ASN A 650 -1.56 -44.19 -50.46
C ASN A 650 -0.15 -44.49 -50.98
N SER A 651 -0.07 -45.49 -51.85
CA SER A 651 1.04 -45.79 -52.76
C SER A 651 1.17 -44.78 -53.91
N ASP A 652 0.26 -43.81 -53.97
CA ASP A 652 0.23 -42.77 -55.00
C ASP A 652 1.24 -41.65 -54.69
N PRO A 653 2.26 -41.45 -55.54
CA PRO A 653 3.27 -40.40 -55.37
C PRO A 653 2.67 -38.99 -55.37
N GLY A 654 1.54 -38.75 -56.05
CA GLY A 654 0.89 -37.44 -56.10
C GLY A 654 0.35 -37.02 -54.73
N VAL A 655 -0.37 -37.92 -54.06
CA VAL A 655 -0.97 -37.68 -52.73
C VAL A 655 0.11 -37.57 -51.65
N CYS A 656 1.16 -38.39 -51.74
CA CYS A 656 2.30 -38.35 -50.83
C CYS A 656 3.05 -37.00 -50.92
N SER A 657 3.27 -36.49 -52.13
CA SER A 657 3.89 -35.19 -52.36
C SER A 657 2.99 -34.02 -51.94
N LEU A 658 1.66 -34.10 -52.16
CA LEU A 658 0.68 -33.09 -51.73
C LEU A 658 0.67 -32.89 -50.21
N ASN A 659 0.85 -33.96 -49.44
CA ASN A 659 0.92 -33.92 -47.98
C ASN A 659 2.35 -33.70 -47.44
N SER A 660 3.31 -33.34 -48.30
CA SER A 660 4.71 -33.08 -47.94
C SER A 660 5.40 -34.25 -47.22
N CYS A 661 5.04 -35.47 -47.58
CA CYS A 661 5.59 -36.70 -47.02
C CYS A 661 6.71 -37.26 -47.92
N GLY A 662 7.60 -38.08 -47.34
CA GLY A 662 8.58 -38.84 -48.09
C GLY A 662 7.93 -39.99 -48.85
N TYR A 663 8.36 -40.22 -50.09
CA TYR A 663 7.89 -41.33 -50.94
C TYR A 663 9.05 -42.24 -51.34
N CYS A 664 8.86 -43.55 -51.20
CA CYS A 664 9.84 -44.56 -51.54
C CYS A 664 9.21 -45.67 -52.38
N ARG A 665 9.90 -46.12 -53.44
CA ARG A 665 9.39 -47.16 -54.36
C ARG A 665 10.50 -48.11 -54.80
N ALA A 666 10.17 -49.40 -54.89
CA ALA A 666 11.07 -50.42 -55.45
C ALA A 666 11.08 -50.38 -56.99
N SER A 667 12.25 -50.56 -57.61
CA SER A 667 12.37 -50.56 -59.08
C SER A 667 11.77 -51.81 -59.76
N THR A 668 11.52 -52.88 -59.00
CA THR A 668 11.15 -54.21 -59.53
C THR A 668 9.87 -54.82 -58.92
N GLN A 669 9.23 -54.17 -57.94
CA GLN A 669 7.96 -54.62 -57.33
C GLN A 669 6.98 -53.45 -57.17
N GLN A 670 5.66 -53.72 -57.18
CA GLN A 670 4.59 -52.73 -56.92
C GLN A 670 4.55 -52.20 -55.47
N GLN A 671 5.57 -52.51 -54.65
CA GLN A 671 5.65 -52.05 -53.27
C GLN A 671 6.19 -50.61 -53.23
N SER A 672 5.43 -49.74 -52.56
CA SER A 672 5.79 -48.36 -52.31
C SER A 672 5.37 -47.97 -50.89
N PHE A 673 6.08 -47.02 -50.32
CA PHE A 673 5.88 -46.56 -48.96
C PHE A 673 5.86 -45.03 -48.94
N CYS A 674 4.86 -44.47 -48.28
CA CYS A 674 4.75 -43.05 -48.00
C CYS A 674 4.79 -42.86 -46.48
N GLY A 675 5.58 -41.91 -45.99
CA GLY A 675 5.77 -41.67 -44.56
C GLY A 675 6.52 -40.39 -44.26
N ILE A 676 6.55 -39.98 -42.99
CA ILE A 676 7.29 -38.80 -42.54
C ILE A 676 8.80 -39.08 -42.61
N CYS A 677 9.58 -38.21 -43.27
CA CYS A 677 11.05 -38.36 -43.33
C CYS A 677 11.66 -38.43 -41.93
N GLY A 678 12.54 -39.42 -41.70
CA GLY A 678 13.16 -39.69 -40.42
C GLY A 678 13.63 -41.14 -40.33
N SER A 679 14.20 -41.53 -39.19
CA SER A 679 14.81 -42.86 -39.00
C SER A 679 13.87 -44.03 -39.29
N TYR A 680 12.58 -43.89 -38.95
CA TYR A 680 11.56 -44.89 -39.26
C TYR A 680 11.30 -44.99 -40.77
N PHE A 681 11.16 -43.85 -41.46
CA PHE A 681 11.02 -43.85 -42.92
C PHE A 681 12.25 -44.41 -43.61
N ASP A 682 13.46 -44.10 -43.12
CA ASP A 682 14.69 -44.64 -43.70
C ASP A 682 14.77 -46.16 -43.57
N GLN A 683 14.35 -46.69 -42.43
CA GLN A 683 14.27 -48.13 -42.21
C GLN A 683 13.23 -48.80 -43.12
N GLN A 684 12.04 -48.22 -43.24
CA GLN A 684 10.98 -48.76 -44.12
C GLN A 684 11.34 -48.62 -45.60
N CYS A 685 11.93 -47.50 -46.01
CA CYS A 685 12.38 -47.29 -47.37
C CYS A 685 13.53 -48.23 -47.75
N LYS A 686 14.44 -48.52 -46.82
CA LYS A 686 15.47 -49.55 -47.01
C LYS A 686 14.90 -50.95 -47.18
N ASN A 687 13.84 -51.28 -46.44
CA ASN A 687 13.14 -52.56 -46.61
C ASN A 687 12.42 -52.67 -47.96
N VAL A 688 11.87 -51.57 -48.48
CA VAL A 688 11.12 -51.55 -49.75
C VAL A 688 12.05 -51.47 -50.97
N SER A 689 13.03 -50.56 -50.96
CA SER A 689 13.87 -50.25 -52.12
C SER A 689 15.25 -50.91 -52.10
N GLY A 690 15.68 -51.45 -50.95
CA GLY A 690 17.05 -51.93 -50.73
C GLY A 690 18.10 -50.82 -50.57
N LEU A 691 17.71 -49.55 -50.71
CA LEU A 691 18.57 -48.38 -50.62
C LEU A 691 18.24 -47.54 -49.38
N VAL A 692 19.25 -46.88 -48.82
CA VAL A 692 19.04 -45.89 -47.77
C VAL A 692 18.46 -44.63 -48.42
N SER A 693 17.34 -44.12 -47.90
CA SER A 693 16.73 -42.89 -48.41
C SER A 693 17.57 -41.66 -48.10
N ASN A 694 17.48 -40.67 -49.00
CA ASN A 694 17.89 -39.29 -48.76
C ASN A 694 16.63 -38.40 -48.60
N CYS A 695 15.67 -38.90 -47.82
CA CYS A 695 14.60 -38.07 -47.27
C CYS A 695 15.28 -37.00 -46.39
#